data_AF-A0A4X2LQI2-F1
#
_entry.id   AF-A0A4X2LQI2-F1
#
_cell.length_a   1.000
_cell.length_b   1.000
_cell.length_c   1.000
_cell.angle_alpha   90.00
_cell.angle_beta   90.00
_cell.angle_gamma   90.00
#
_symmetry.space_group_name_H-M   'P 1'
#
loop_
_entity.id
_entity.type
_entity.pdbx_description
1 polymer ?
#
loop_
_entity_poly.entity_id
_entity_poly.type
_entity_poly.pdbx_seq_one_letter_code
_entity_poly.pdbx_strand_id
1 'polypeptide(L)'
;MATDSLSLFTGLGLSEHKARETLKNEALSAQLQAAAAQAQQVLGPSIDKSTGTLLYNVASRLKDPRRLSFLVGYVTNKKILTDLQLSAALEYLRSHPLDPINTADFEQECGVGVTVTPEQIEEAVEAVIGQHREQLLKERYHFSMGMLMGEARTALKWADGKTIKNEVDMQVLHLLGPKTEADLEKKPKAAKTRPEEKDLKASRTAASNGEEPATSLSLMEQLRGEALRFHKPGENYKTPGYVVTPNTMPLLQQHMEITGGQVRTRFPPEPNGILHIGHAKAINFNFGYAKANNGVCFLRYDDTNPEKEEEKYFTGIRDMVEWLGYKPYKVTHASDYFDQLYAWAVELIQRGHAYVCHQHVEEIKGHNPPPSPWRDRPIEESLLLFEGMKKGKFAEGEATLRMKLVMEDGKMDPVAYRIKYTPHHRTGDKWCIYPTYDYTHCLCDSIEHITHSLCTKEFQARRSSYFWLCNALDVYCPVQWEYGRLNLHYAVVSKRKIIQLVEAGAVRDWDDPRLFTLTALRRRGFPPEAINNFCARVGVTVAQTTMEPHLLEACVREVLNDGAPRAMAVLKPLRVTITNFPSSKAIDVIVPNFPADETKGFHRVPFLPTIYIEHTDFKENASGQVTELEVTCSKSDASEKPKAFIHWVSEPLQCEVRIYERLFRHKNPEDPSEVPGGFLSDLNLDSLSVIEDALVDCSVSGAKPFDKFQFERLGYFSVDPDSTERKLVFNRTVTLKEDPGKM
;
A
#
# COMPACT_ATOMS: atom_id res chain seq x y z
N MET A 1 46.89 -12.55 -25.68
CA MET A 1 45.61 -12.38 -26.42
C MET A 1 44.49 -13.26 -25.85
N ALA A 2 44.65 -14.58 -25.72
CA ALA A 2 43.57 -15.47 -25.22
C ALA A 2 43.12 -15.21 -23.76
N THR A 3 44.01 -14.75 -22.88
CA THR A 3 43.71 -14.44 -21.47
C THR A 3 42.85 -13.18 -21.29
N ASP A 4 43.02 -12.17 -22.15
CA ASP A 4 42.30 -10.89 -22.14
C ASP A 4 40.86 -11.02 -22.68
N SER A 5 40.68 -11.90 -23.67
CA SER A 5 39.36 -12.18 -24.25
C SER A 5 38.47 -13.05 -23.34
N LEU A 6 39.08 -13.97 -22.57
CA LEU A 6 38.36 -14.77 -21.59
C LEU A 6 37.80 -13.91 -20.44
N SER A 7 38.60 -12.97 -19.94
CA SER A 7 38.15 -12.00 -18.93
C SER A 7 37.07 -11.06 -19.47
N LEU A 8 37.19 -10.61 -20.73
CA LEU A 8 36.16 -9.81 -21.37
C LEU A 8 34.82 -10.56 -21.44
N PHE A 9 34.83 -11.81 -21.91
CA PHE A 9 33.61 -12.60 -22.10
C PHE A 9 32.92 -12.99 -20.80
N THR A 10 33.71 -13.32 -19.77
CA THR A 10 33.17 -13.55 -18.42
C THR A 10 32.66 -12.25 -17.77
N GLY A 11 33.32 -11.11 -18.04
CA GLY A 11 32.86 -9.78 -17.66
C GLY A 11 31.50 -9.40 -18.28
N LEU A 12 31.23 -9.84 -19.51
CA LEU A 12 29.93 -9.69 -20.18
C LEU A 12 28.84 -10.63 -19.62
N GLY A 13 29.15 -11.48 -18.63
CA GLY A 13 28.18 -12.35 -17.96
C GLY A 13 28.12 -13.79 -18.46
N LEU A 14 29.01 -14.20 -19.38
CA LEU A 14 29.11 -15.60 -19.79
C LEU A 14 29.75 -16.45 -18.70
N SER A 15 29.26 -17.69 -18.52
CA SER A 15 29.97 -18.67 -17.69
C SER A 15 31.35 -18.97 -18.27
N GLU A 16 32.31 -19.32 -17.42
CA GLU A 16 33.67 -19.64 -17.87
C GLU A 16 33.68 -20.75 -18.94
N HIS A 17 32.81 -21.76 -18.78
CA HIS A 17 32.62 -22.81 -19.77
C HIS A 17 32.16 -22.26 -21.13
N LYS A 18 31.13 -21.39 -21.13
CA LYS A 18 30.60 -20.80 -22.37
C LYS A 18 31.57 -19.82 -23.02
N ALA A 19 32.34 -19.08 -22.22
CA ALA A 19 33.38 -18.19 -22.71
C ALA A 19 34.51 -18.97 -23.41
N ARG A 20 34.95 -20.10 -22.83
CA ARG A 20 35.95 -20.99 -23.46
C ARG A 20 35.43 -21.64 -24.75
N GLU A 21 34.16 -21.98 -24.82
CA GLU A 21 33.52 -22.48 -26.06
C GLU A 21 33.49 -21.38 -27.13
N THR A 22 33.12 -20.16 -26.75
CA THR A 22 33.02 -19.00 -27.64
C THR A 22 34.38 -18.62 -28.23
N LEU A 23 35.46 -18.70 -27.45
CA LEU A 23 36.83 -18.44 -27.92
C LEU A 23 37.32 -19.42 -29.00
N LYS A 24 36.74 -20.63 -29.08
CA LYS A 24 37.07 -21.58 -30.15
C LYS A 24 36.44 -21.18 -31.49
N ASN A 25 35.44 -20.31 -31.49
CA ASN A 25 34.82 -19.77 -32.68
C ASN A 25 35.40 -18.39 -32.96
N GLU A 26 36.43 -18.32 -33.82
CA GLU A 26 37.16 -17.09 -34.11
C GLU A 26 36.25 -15.97 -34.65
N ALA A 27 35.29 -16.31 -35.52
CA ALA A 27 34.36 -15.34 -36.10
C ALA A 27 33.42 -14.73 -35.05
N LEU A 28 32.81 -15.58 -34.22
CA LEU A 28 31.95 -15.14 -33.11
C LEU A 28 32.76 -14.34 -32.08
N SER A 29 33.96 -14.80 -31.74
CA SER A 29 34.85 -14.13 -30.80
C SER A 29 35.20 -12.72 -31.27
N ALA A 30 35.57 -12.55 -32.55
CA ALA A 30 35.87 -11.25 -33.14
C ALA A 30 34.66 -10.32 -33.17
N GLN A 31 33.48 -10.85 -33.53
CA GLN A 31 32.24 -10.07 -33.58
C GLN A 31 31.78 -9.63 -32.19
N LEU A 32 31.94 -10.48 -31.17
CA LEU A 32 31.62 -10.15 -29.79
C LEU A 32 32.58 -9.12 -29.20
N GLN A 33 33.88 -9.22 -29.51
CA GLN A 33 34.87 -8.21 -29.14
C GLN A 33 34.55 -6.86 -29.76
N ALA A 34 34.18 -6.83 -31.05
CA ALA A 34 33.78 -5.61 -31.74
C ALA A 34 32.51 -4.98 -31.13
N ALA A 35 31.51 -5.80 -30.81
CA ALA A 35 30.29 -5.35 -30.14
C ALA A 35 30.57 -4.78 -28.74
N ALA A 36 31.42 -5.46 -27.95
CA ALA A 36 31.80 -5.01 -26.62
C ALA A 36 32.60 -3.71 -26.65
N ALA A 37 33.55 -3.56 -27.59
CA ALA A 37 34.32 -2.33 -27.75
C ALA A 37 33.43 -1.13 -28.10
N GLN A 38 32.45 -1.32 -29.00
CA GLN A 38 31.47 -0.27 -29.32
C GLN A 38 30.57 0.06 -28.13
N ALA A 39 30.16 -0.94 -27.35
CA ALA A 39 29.39 -0.72 -26.15
C ALA A 39 30.15 0.06 -25.07
N GLN A 40 31.44 -0.24 -24.89
CA GLN A 40 32.31 0.45 -23.93
C GLN A 40 32.55 1.92 -24.28
N GLN A 41 32.50 2.29 -25.57
CA GLN A 41 32.60 3.69 -25.98
C GLN A 41 31.42 4.54 -25.50
N VAL A 42 30.25 3.93 -25.33
CA VAL A 42 29.01 4.62 -24.91
C VAL A 42 28.78 4.50 -23.41
N LEU A 43 28.99 3.31 -22.84
CA LEU A 43 28.66 2.99 -21.44
C LEU A 43 29.86 3.10 -20.48
N GLY A 44 31.06 3.30 -20.99
CA GLY A 44 32.30 3.24 -20.20
C GLY A 44 32.85 1.81 -20.04
N PRO A 45 33.88 1.61 -19.20
CA PRO A 45 34.64 0.36 -19.15
C PRO A 45 33.87 -0.85 -18.59
N SER A 46 32.81 -0.61 -17.81
CA SER A 46 32.00 -1.64 -17.17
C SER A 46 30.66 -1.81 -17.89
N ILE A 47 30.38 -3.02 -18.38
CA ILE A 47 29.11 -3.39 -18.99
C ILE A 47 28.37 -4.32 -18.02
N ASP A 48 27.11 -4.04 -17.72
CA ASP A 48 26.31 -4.92 -16.87
C ASP A 48 26.02 -6.26 -17.56
N LYS A 49 25.82 -7.32 -16.75
CA LYS A 49 25.66 -8.69 -17.26
C LYS A 49 24.44 -8.87 -18.18
N SER A 50 23.38 -8.08 -18.01
CA SER A 50 22.17 -8.19 -18.83
C SER A 50 22.43 -7.66 -20.24
N THR A 51 23.05 -6.49 -20.33
CA THR A 51 23.53 -5.89 -21.59
C THR A 51 24.56 -6.80 -22.25
N GLY A 52 25.51 -7.35 -21.49
CA GLY A 52 26.53 -8.26 -22.01
C GLY A 52 25.94 -9.55 -22.61
N THR A 53 24.88 -10.10 -22.01
CA THR A 53 24.16 -11.26 -22.56
C THR A 53 23.46 -10.91 -23.88
N LEU A 54 22.85 -9.73 -23.99
CA LEU A 54 22.25 -9.27 -25.25
C LEU A 54 23.31 -9.03 -26.34
N LEU A 55 24.47 -8.45 -26.00
CA LEU A 55 25.58 -8.28 -26.93
C LEU A 55 26.12 -9.62 -27.44
N TYR A 56 26.18 -10.64 -26.56
CA TYR A 56 26.49 -12.01 -26.98
C TYR A 56 25.46 -12.56 -27.99
N ASN A 57 24.18 -12.33 -27.74
CA ASN A 57 23.11 -12.77 -28.63
C ASN A 57 23.14 -12.02 -29.97
N VAL A 58 23.46 -10.72 -29.97
CA VAL A 58 23.72 -9.95 -31.20
C VAL A 58 24.87 -10.59 -31.98
N ALA A 59 26.02 -10.79 -31.34
CA ALA A 59 27.21 -11.33 -32.00
C ALA A 59 27.02 -12.76 -32.53
N SER A 60 26.25 -13.59 -31.83
CA SER A 60 26.01 -15.00 -32.22
C SER A 60 24.94 -15.19 -33.28
N ARG A 61 23.99 -14.27 -33.41
CA ARG A 61 22.81 -14.43 -34.27
C ARG A 61 22.79 -13.48 -35.46
N LEU A 62 23.53 -12.37 -35.42
CA LEU A 62 23.56 -11.38 -36.49
C LEU A 62 24.38 -11.88 -37.68
N LYS A 63 23.71 -12.09 -38.82
CA LYS A 63 24.33 -12.56 -40.06
C LYS A 63 24.92 -11.45 -40.93
N ASP A 64 24.41 -10.23 -40.85
CA ASP A 64 24.91 -9.08 -41.62
C ASP A 64 25.80 -8.19 -40.73
N PRO A 65 27.14 -8.25 -40.88
CA PRO A 65 28.06 -7.48 -40.04
C PRO A 65 27.89 -5.96 -40.18
N ARG A 66 27.33 -5.48 -41.30
CA ARG A 66 27.10 -4.03 -41.53
C ARG A 66 26.09 -3.45 -40.55
N ARG A 67 25.21 -4.30 -40.00
CA ARG A 67 24.17 -3.92 -39.03
C ARG A 67 24.64 -4.00 -37.58
N LEU A 68 25.88 -4.42 -37.32
CA LEU A 68 26.40 -4.63 -35.97
C LEU A 68 26.33 -3.34 -35.15
N SER A 69 26.87 -2.24 -35.68
CA SER A 69 26.87 -0.95 -34.99
C SER A 69 25.47 -0.39 -34.74
N PHE A 70 24.53 -0.67 -35.65
CA PHE A 70 23.14 -0.28 -35.47
C PHE A 70 22.51 -1.00 -34.26
N LEU A 71 22.54 -2.33 -34.21
CA LEU A 71 21.96 -3.09 -33.10
C LEU A 71 22.68 -2.86 -31.77
N VAL A 72 24.00 -2.78 -31.79
CA VAL A 72 24.79 -2.49 -30.58
C VAL A 72 24.36 -1.13 -30.01
N GLY A 73 24.15 -0.11 -30.86
CA GLY A 73 23.63 1.19 -30.44
C GLY A 73 22.25 1.13 -29.77
N TYR A 74 21.35 0.25 -30.20
CA TYR A 74 20.04 0.08 -29.56
C TYR A 74 20.12 -0.66 -28.23
N VAL A 75 21.01 -1.63 -28.11
CA VAL A 75 21.25 -2.37 -26.85
C VAL A 75 21.93 -1.47 -25.83
N THR A 76 22.94 -0.68 -26.23
CA THR A 76 23.68 0.20 -25.33
C THR A 76 22.84 1.37 -24.84
N ASN A 77 22.00 1.94 -25.70
CA ASN A 77 21.05 2.99 -25.32
C ASN A 77 19.81 2.44 -24.57
N LYS A 78 19.80 1.15 -24.18
CA LYS A 78 18.71 0.52 -23.42
C LYS A 78 17.34 0.60 -24.11
N LYS A 79 17.33 0.65 -25.44
CA LYS A 79 16.10 0.60 -26.26
C LYS A 79 15.64 -0.83 -26.52
N ILE A 80 16.59 -1.75 -26.69
CA ILE A 80 16.36 -3.20 -26.71
C ILE A 80 16.85 -3.78 -25.38
N LEU A 81 15.92 -4.27 -24.57
CA LEU A 81 16.15 -4.72 -23.20
C LEU A 81 15.96 -6.23 -23.03
N THR A 82 15.29 -6.88 -23.97
CA THR A 82 14.95 -8.31 -23.89
C THR A 82 15.43 -9.08 -25.11
N ASP A 83 15.69 -10.39 -24.94
CA ASP A 83 16.06 -11.27 -26.07
C ASP A 83 14.93 -11.38 -27.11
N LEU A 84 13.69 -11.16 -26.68
CA LEU A 84 12.55 -11.17 -27.58
C LEU A 84 12.54 -9.95 -28.51
N GLN A 85 12.75 -8.74 -27.97
CA GLN A 85 12.93 -7.53 -28.78
C GLN A 85 14.14 -7.68 -29.72
N LEU A 86 15.25 -8.27 -29.22
CA LEU A 86 16.41 -8.56 -30.05
C LEU A 86 16.10 -9.58 -31.17
N SER A 87 15.29 -10.60 -30.88
CA SER A 87 14.87 -11.60 -31.87
C SER A 87 14.04 -10.95 -32.98
N ALA A 88 13.10 -10.08 -32.63
CA ALA A 88 12.33 -9.30 -33.59
C ALA A 88 13.22 -8.37 -34.42
N ALA A 89 14.18 -7.69 -33.78
CA ALA A 89 15.15 -6.84 -34.47
C ALA A 89 16.01 -7.60 -35.47
N LEU A 90 16.49 -8.80 -35.12
CA LEU A 90 17.24 -9.66 -36.03
C LEU A 90 16.37 -10.15 -37.20
N GLU A 91 15.09 -10.44 -36.97
CA GLU A 91 14.14 -10.83 -38.01
C GLU A 91 13.80 -9.66 -38.96
N TYR A 92 13.60 -8.47 -38.41
CA TYR A 92 13.36 -7.26 -39.18
C TYR A 92 14.56 -6.95 -40.09
N LEU A 93 15.78 -7.00 -39.56
CA LEU A 93 17.00 -6.76 -40.35
C LEU A 93 17.22 -7.81 -41.44
N ARG A 94 16.77 -9.06 -41.22
CA ARG A 94 16.81 -10.12 -42.21
C ARG A 94 15.80 -9.89 -43.34
N SER A 95 14.61 -9.38 -43.03
CA SER A 95 13.55 -9.08 -44.00
C SER A 95 13.77 -7.77 -44.74
N HIS A 96 14.56 -6.84 -44.18
CA HIS A 96 14.86 -5.52 -44.75
C HIS A 96 16.38 -5.35 -45.04
N PRO A 97 16.91 -6.00 -46.09
CA PRO A 97 18.35 -5.99 -46.38
C PRO A 97 18.87 -4.68 -47.00
N LEU A 98 17.97 -3.78 -47.43
CA LEU A 98 18.31 -2.53 -48.13
C LEU A 98 18.51 -1.36 -47.16
N ASP A 99 19.38 -0.44 -47.54
CA ASP A 99 19.57 0.84 -46.86
C ASP A 99 18.80 1.97 -47.56
N PRO A 100 18.29 2.98 -46.82
CA PRO A 100 18.33 3.13 -45.36
C PRO A 100 17.22 2.34 -44.64
N ILE A 101 17.46 1.92 -43.39
CA ILE A 101 16.42 1.36 -42.52
C ILE A 101 15.46 2.47 -42.10
N ASN A 102 14.15 2.23 -42.22
CA ASN A 102 13.16 3.08 -41.58
C ASN A 102 13.19 2.89 -40.07
N THR A 103 13.72 3.88 -39.35
CA THR A 103 13.90 3.83 -37.89
C THR A 103 12.56 3.69 -37.15
N ALA A 104 11.51 4.39 -37.58
CA ALA A 104 10.22 4.36 -36.89
C ALA A 104 9.54 2.99 -37.03
N ASP A 105 9.60 2.41 -38.23
CA ASP A 105 9.06 1.08 -38.53
C ASP A 105 9.83 -0.02 -37.78
N PHE A 106 11.17 0.09 -37.75
CA PHE A 106 12.02 -0.80 -36.95
C PHE A 106 11.69 -0.74 -35.45
N GLU A 107 11.60 0.47 -34.88
CA GLU A 107 11.30 0.64 -33.46
C GLU A 107 9.93 0.05 -33.09
N GLN A 108 8.92 0.28 -33.94
CA GLN A 108 7.57 -0.26 -33.75
C GLN A 108 7.53 -1.79 -33.81
N GLU A 109 8.09 -2.40 -34.87
CA GLU A 109 8.09 -3.85 -35.07
C GLU A 109 8.92 -4.61 -34.04
N CYS A 110 9.92 -3.95 -33.45
CA CYS A 110 10.78 -4.52 -32.41
C CYS A 110 10.28 -4.25 -30.99
N GLY A 111 9.17 -3.51 -30.82
CA GLY A 111 8.64 -3.18 -29.50
C GLY A 111 9.56 -2.27 -28.69
N VAL A 112 10.32 -1.39 -29.35
CA VAL A 112 11.16 -0.40 -28.68
C VAL A 112 10.25 0.60 -27.96
N GLY A 113 10.57 0.88 -26.70
CA GLY A 113 9.73 1.74 -25.83
C GLY A 113 8.51 1.02 -25.23
N VAL A 114 8.22 -0.22 -25.61
CA VAL A 114 7.16 -1.01 -24.98
C VAL A 114 7.68 -1.63 -23.69
N THR A 115 7.09 -1.24 -22.57
CA THR A 115 7.34 -1.85 -21.26
C THR A 115 6.08 -2.55 -20.81
N VAL A 116 6.15 -3.86 -20.56
CA VAL A 116 5.03 -4.61 -20.00
C VAL A 116 5.15 -4.61 -18.48
N THR A 117 4.09 -4.15 -17.81
CA THR A 117 4.01 -4.08 -16.35
C THR A 117 3.52 -5.41 -15.75
N PRO A 118 3.86 -5.73 -14.48
CA PRO A 118 3.29 -6.88 -13.78
C PRO A 118 1.76 -6.89 -13.77
N GLU A 119 1.13 -5.72 -13.61
CA GLU A 119 -0.32 -5.55 -13.61
C GLU A 119 -0.95 -5.94 -14.96
N GLN A 120 -0.33 -5.56 -16.07
CA GLN A 120 -0.78 -6.01 -17.41
C GLN A 120 -0.68 -7.52 -17.57
N ILE A 121 0.35 -8.16 -17.01
CA ILE A 121 0.50 -9.62 -17.02
C ILE A 121 -0.58 -10.27 -16.17
N GLU A 122 -0.83 -9.75 -14.96
CA GLU A 122 -1.90 -10.22 -14.07
C GLU A 122 -3.27 -10.17 -14.76
N GLU A 123 -3.63 -9.03 -15.34
CA GLU A 123 -4.92 -8.85 -16.05
C GLU A 123 -5.05 -9.75 -17.28
N ALA A 124 -3.98 -9.90 -18.08
CA ALA A 124 -4.00 -10.77 -19.24
C ALA A 124 -4.15 -12.25 -18.85
N VAL A 125 -3.45 -12.68 -17.80
CA VAL A 125 -3.55 -14.04 -17.26
C VAL A 125 -4.93 -14.28 -16.65
N GLU A 126 -5.47 -13.31 -15.90
CA GLU A 126 -6.81 -13.39 -15.30
C GLU A 126 -7.88 -13.51 -16.40
N ALA A 127 -7.78 -12.73 -17.47
CA ALA A 127 -8.69 -12.80 -18.61
C ALA A 127 -8.65 -14.18 -19.29
N VAL A 128 -7.46 -14.74 -19.52
CA VAL A 128 -7.27 -16.06 -20.12
C VAL A 128 -7.80 -17.18 -19.19
N ILE A 129 -7.51 -17.12 -17.90
CA ILE A 129 -8.06 -18.06 -16.91
C ILE A 129 -9.59 -17.95 -16.85
N GLY A 130 -10.14 -16.73 -16.95
CA GLY A 130 -11.57 -16.48 -17.01
C GLY A 130 -12.25 -17.19 -18.18
N GLN A 131 -11.62 -17.21 -19.36
CA GLN A 131 -12.13 -17.91 -20.55
C GLN A 131 -12.18 -19.43 -20.38
N HIS A 132 -11.22 -20.00 -19.63
CA HIS A 132 -11.10 -21.46 -19.43
C HIS A 132 -11.56 -21.94 -18.05
N ARG A 133 -12.19 -21.08 -17.25
CA ARG A 133 -12.46 -21.33 -15.82
C ARG A 133 -13.22 -22.63 -15.54
N GLU A 134 -14.27 -22.92 -16.30
CA GLU A 134 -15.07 -24.13 -16.12
C GLU A 134 -14.26 -25.41 -16.41
N GLN A 135 -13.46 -25.40 -17.48
CA GLN A 135 -12.59 -26.52 -17.84
C GLN A 135 -11.45 -26.69 -16.84
N LEU A 136 -10.86 -25.59 -16.36
CA LEU A 136 -9.84 -25.59 -15.32
C LEU A 136 -10.36 -26.20 -14.01
N LEU A 137 -11.56 -25.82 -13.57
CA LEU A 137 -12.16 -26.40 -12.36
C LEU A 137 -12.47 -27.90 -12.50
N LYS A 138 -12.83 -28.34 -13.71
CA LYS A 138 -13.16 -29.75 -14.01
C LYS A 138 -11.92 -30.63 -14.18
N GLU A 139 -10.93 -30.18 -14.95
CA GLU A 139 -9.70 -30.95 -15.24
C GLU A 139 -8.59 -30.72 -14.22
N ARG A 140 -8.70 -29.68 -13.39
CA ARG A 140 -7.68 -29.26 -12.42
C ARG A 140 -6.30 -29.17 -13.07
N TYR A 141 -5.30 -29.86 -12.52
CA TYR A 141 -3.93 -29.83 -13.00
C TYR A 141 -3.67 -30.72 -14.22
N HIS A 142 -4.68 -31.43 -14.72
CA HIS A 142 -4.61 -32.13 -16.02
C HIS A 142 -4.88 -31.22 -17.22
N PHE A 143 -5.39 -30.01 -16.96
CA PHE A 143 -5.57 -29.00 -17.99
C PHE A 143 -4.22 -28.58 -18.59
N SER A 144 -4.21 -28.28 -19.89
CA SER A 144 -2.99 -27.87 -20.59
C SER A 144 -2.59 -26.45 -20.21
N MET A 145 -1.79 -26.28 -19.15
CA MET A 145 -1.26 -24.98 -18.75
C MET A 145 -0.45 -24.29 -19.86
N GLY A 146 0.08 -25.07 -20.82
CA GLY A 146 0.70 -24.56 -22.04
C GLY A 146 -0.22 -23.69 -22.90
N MET A 147 -1.52 -23.97 -22.89
CA MET A 147 -2.53 -23.18 -23.60
C MET A 147 -2.68 -21.79 -22.97
N LEU A 148 -2.81 -21.71 -21.64
CA LEU A 148 -2.91 -20.43 -20.91
C LEU A 148 -1.68 -19.56 -21.16
N MET A 149 -0.48 -20.14 -21.06
CA MET A 149 0.76 -19.43 -21.35
C MET A 149 0.85 -18.98 -22.81
N GLY A 150 0.35 -19.77 -23.76
CA GLY A 150 0.32 -19.43 -25.18
C GLY A 150 -0.61 -18.26 -25.51
N GLU A 151 -1.82 -18.27 -24.95
CA GLU A 151 -2.79 -17.19 -25.10
C GLU A 151 -2.32 -15.91 -24.42
N ALA A 152 -1.79 -16.00 -23.18
CA ALA A 152 -1.22 -14.84 -22.48
C ALA A 152 -0.03 -14.22 -23.23
N ARG A 153 0.85 -15.04 -23.84
CA ARG A 153 1.95 -14.55 -24.69
C ARG A 153 1.46 -13.90 -25.98
N THR A 154 0.33 -14.36 -26.51
CA THR A 154 -0.29 -13.76 -27.70
C THR A 154 -0.87 -12.39 -27.37
N ALA A 155 -1.50 -12.25 -26.20
CA ALA A 155 -2.00 -10.96 -25.71
C ALA A 155 -0.86 -9.98 -25.37
N LEU A 156 0.22 -10.47 -24.75
CA LEU A 156 1.37 -9.68 -24.32
C LEU A 156 2.63 -10.11 -25.07
N LYS A 157 2.69 -9.74 -26.36
CA LYS A 157 3.78 -10.14 -27.27
C LYS A 157 5.15 -9.95 -26.63
N TRP A 158 5.41 -8.80 -25.99
CA TRP A 158 6.72 -8.38 -25.48
C TRP A 158 7.02 -8.75 -24.00
N ALA A 159 6.11 -9.48 -23.34
CA ALA A 159 6.29 -9.85 -21.94
C ALA A 159 7.31 -11.00 -21.77
N ASP A 160 8.01 -10.99 -20.64
CA ASP A 160 8.91 -12.09 -20.29
C ASP A 160 8.13 -13.39 -20.05
N GLY A 161 8.48 -14.43 -20.80
CA GLY A 161 7.78 -15.71 -20.76
C GLY A 161 7.90 -16.45 -19.43
N LYS A 162 8.94 -16.16 -18.63
CA LYS A 162 9.09 -16.71 -17.27
C LYS A 162 8.15 -16.00 -16.30
N THR A 163 8.00 -14.68 -16.42
CA THR A 163 7.08 -13.88 -15.63
C THR A 163 5.63 -14.28 -15.88
N ILE A 164 5.22 -14.43 -17.16
CA ILE A 164 3.90 -14.98 -17.52
C ILE A 164 3.69 -16.35 -16.89
N LYS A 165 4.68 -17.25 -17.00
CA LYS A 165 4.58 -18.60 -16.43
C LYS A 165 4.35 -18.56 -14.93
N ASN A 166 5.13 -17.75 -14.19
CA ASN A 166 5.00 -17.63 -12.75
C ASN A 166 3.60 -17.12 -12.37
N GLU A 167 3.09 -16.13 -13.09
CA GLU A 167 1.75 -15.56 -12.82
C GLU A 167 0.64 -16.57 -13.11
N VAL A 168 0.72 -17.30 -14.23
CA VAL A 168 -0.21 -18.41 -14.54
C VAL A 168 -0.16 -19.47 -13.44
N ASP A 169 1.03 -19.93 -13.06
CA ASP A 169 1.20 -20.94 -12.03
C ASP A 169 0.59 -20.47 -10.69
N MET A 170 0.72 -19.18 -10.35
CA MET A 170 0.15 -18.58 -9.13
C MET A 170 -1.38 -18.43 -9.17
N GLN A 171 -1.95 -17.84 -10.21
CA GLN A 171 -3.41 -17.68 -10.30
C GLN A 171 -4.14 -19.02 -10.43
N VAL A 172 -3.53 -19.99 -11.14
CA VAL A 172 -4.06 -21.36 -11.18
C VAL A 172 -4.00 -22.02 -9.81
N LEU A 173 -2.89 -21.85 -9.05
CA LEU A 173 -2.81 -22.33 -7.67
C LEU A 173 -3.88 -21.68 -6.78
N HIS A 174 -4.14 -20.38 -6.92
CA HIS A 174 -5.21 -19.70 -6.18
C HIS A 174 -6.61 -20.20 -6.55
N LEU A 175 -6.85 -20.51 -7.84
CA LEU A 175 -8.14 -21.01 -8.32
C LEU A 175 -8.39 -22.46 -7.91
N LEU A 176 -7.39 -23.33 -8.05
CA LEU A 176 -7.54 -24.78 -7.87
C LEU A 176 -7.17 -25.26 -6.46
N GLY A 177 -6.37 -24.51 -5.71
CA GLY A 177 -5.73 -24.99 -4.48
C GLY A 177 -4.57 -25.95 -4.78
N PRO A 178 -3.95 -26.56 -3.75
CA PRO A 178 -2.79 -27.43 -3.92
C PRO A 178 -3.08 -28.66 -4.81
N LYS A 179 -2.03 -29.23 -5.39
CA LYS A 179 -2.11 -30.48 -6.15
C LYS A 179 -2.47 -31.63 -5.22
N THR A 180 -3.47 -32.41 -5.59
CA THR A 180 -3.90 -33.60 -4.86
C THR A 180 -3.24 -34.86 -5.44
N GLU A 181 -3.31 -36.00 -4.74
CA GLU A 181 -2.80 -37.28 -5.27
C GLU A 181 -3.45 -37.67 -6.62
N ALA A 182 -4.75 -37.39 -6.78
CA ALA A 182 -5.48 -37.60 -8.03
C ALA A 182 -4.94 -36.74 -9.18
N ASP A 183 -4.37 -35.56 -8.89
CA ASP A 183 -3.72 -34.69 -9.89
C ASP A 183 -2.35 -35.23 -10.35
N LEU A 184 -1.76 -36.18 -9.61
CA LEU A 184 -0.49 -36.83 -9.92
C LEU A 184 -0.68 -38.14 -10.72
N GLU A 185 -1.91 -38.65 -10.79
CA GLU A 185 -2.25 -39.81 -11.60
C GLU A 185 -2.17 -39.45 -13.10
N LYS A 186 -1.47 -40.27 -13.88
CA LYS A 186 -1.30 -40.00 -15.32
C LYS A 186 -2.60 -40.33 -16.06
N LYS A 187 -3.18 -39.33 -16.75
CA LYS A 187 -4.19 -39.53 -17.81
C LYS A 187 -3.76 -40.69 -18.73
N PRO A 188 -4.67 -41.62 -19.13
CA PRO A 188 -4.32 -42.68 -20.06
C PRO A 188 -3.80 -42.07 -21.38
N LYS A 189 -2.58 -42.47 -21.78
CA LYS A 189 -1.84 -41.85 -22.88
C LYS A 189 -2.34 -42.29 -24.25
N ALA A 190 -2.69 -41.34 -25.11
CA ALA A 190 -2.47 -41.47 -26.55
C ALA A 190 -0.97 -41.28 -26.87
N ALA A 191 -0.48 -41.96 -27.92
CA ALA A 191 0.92 -42.30 -28.15
C ALA A 191 1.89 -41.10 -28.38
N LYS A 192 3.16 -41.35 -28.03
CA LYS A 192 4.32 -40.45 -27.84
C LYS A 192 4.91 -39.79 -29.10
N THR A 193 5.66 -38.70 -28.86
CA THR A 193 7.10 -38.59 -29.23
C THR A 193 7.88 -37.74 -28.19
N ARG A 194 9.10 -38.18 -27.84
CA ARG A 194 10.09 -37.61 -26.88
C ARG A 194 11.41 -37.39 -27.66
N PRO A 195 12.31 -36.44 -27.29
CA PRO A 195 13.32 -36.64 -26.20
C PRO A 195 13.66 -35.32 -25.46
N GLU A 196 14.44 -35.17 -24.37
CA GLU A 196 15.06 -35.96 -23.30
C GLU A 196 15.43 -34.93 -22.19
N GLU A 197 15.42 -35.35 -20.93
CA GLU A 197 15.71 -34.55 -19.72
C GLU A 197 17.22 -34.32 -19.51
N LYS A 198 17.58 -33.25 -18.79
CA LYS A 198 18.73 -33.27 -17.86
C LYS A 198 18.59 -32.23 -16.73
N ASP A 199 18.70 -32.74 -15.51
CA ASP A 199 18.82 -32.06 -14.21
C ASP A 199 19.89 -30.96 -14.18
N LEU A 200 19.71 -29.95 -13.32
CA LEU A 200 20.83 -29.34 -12.60
C LEU A 200 20.41 -28.75 -11.23
N LYS A 201 21.18 -29.18 -10.23
CA LYS A 201 21.17 -28.81 -8.80
C LYS A 201 21.51 -27.34 -8.56
N ALA A 202 20.97 -26.83 -7.46
CA ALA A 202 21.39 -25.58 -6.81
C ALA A 202 22.78 -25.70 -6.14
N SER A 203 23.55 -24.61 -6.16
CA SER A 203 24.58 -24.28 -5.17
C SER A 203 24.62 -22.77 -4.97
N ARG A 204 24.66 -22.35 -3.70
CA ARG A 204 24.79 -20.97 -3.22
C ARG A 204 26.27 -20.51 -3.21
N THR A 205 26.50 -19.21 -3.33
CA THR A 205 27.49 -18.43 -2.54
C THR A 205 27.19 -16.94 -2.60
N ALA A 206 27.64 -16.22 -1.56
CA ALA A 206 27.14 -14.94 -1.09
C ALA A 206 28.04 -13.72 -1.42
N ALA A 207 27.40 -12.54 -1.38
CA ALA A 207 27.84 -11.21 -0.93
C ALA A 207 29.09 -10.51 -1.48
N SER A 208 28.92 -9.23 -1.84
CA SER A 208 29.82 -8.13 -1.44
C SER A 208 29.08 -6.79 -1.41
N ASN A 209 29.20 -6.10 -0.29
CA ASN A 209 28.67 -4.76 0.01
C ASN A 209 29.38 -3.65 -0.78
N GLY A 210 28.65 -2.57 -1.05
CA GLY A 210 29.20 -1.25 -1.36
C GLY A 210 28.20 -0.19 -0.90
N GLU A 211 28.55 0.56 0.15
CA GLU A 211 27.83 1.73 0.66
C GLU A 211 28.21 2.97 -0.16
N GLU A 212 27.23 3.77 -0.61
CA GLU A 212 27.28 5.23 -0.79
C GLU A 212 25.82 5.77 -0.98
N PRO A 213 25.58 7.09 -0.92
CA PRO A 213 25.02 7.85 0.21
C PRO A 213 23.48 7.93 0.23
N ALA A 214 22.94 8.26 1.41
CA ALA A 214 21.51 8.30 1.72
C ALA A 214 20.70 9.26 0.82
N THR A 215 20.06 8.68 -0.20
CA THR A 215 18.83 9.21 -0.79
C THR A 215 17.67 8.44 -0.13
N SER A 216 16.59 9.14 0.23
CA SER A 216 15.44 8.50 0.89
C SER A 216 14.86 7.42 -0.02
N LEU A 217 15.05 6.15 0.34
CA LEU A 217 14.51 4.99 -0.39
C LEU A 217 12.98 5.09 -0.50
N SER A 218 12.43 4.63 -1.62
CA SER A 218 10.97 4.53 -1.78
C SER A 218 10.38 3.56 -0.75
N LEU A 219 9.09 3.72 -0.41
CA LEU A 219 8.38 2.83 0.52
C LEU A 219 8.57 1.35 0.14
N MET A 220 8.49 1.06 -1.16
CA MET A 220 8.61 -0.30 -1.68
C MET A 220 10.01 -0.88 -1.47
N GLU A 221 11.06 -0.06 -1.58
CA GLU A 221 12.44 -0.48 -1.33
C GLU A 221 12.71 -0.71 0.17
N GLN A 222 12.15 0.14 1.04
CA GLN A 222 12.23 -0.05 2.49
C GLN A 222 11.52 -1.33 2.95
N LEU A 223 10.43 -1.72 2.27
CA LEU A 223 9.63 -2.90 2.61
C LEU A 223 10.11 -4.21 1.96
N ARG A 224 11.16 -4.19 1.12
CA ARG A 224 11.77 -5.42 0.58
C ARG A 224 12.55 -6.15 1.67
N GLY A 225 12.39 -7.48 1.71
CA GLY A 225 12.81 -8.34 2.82
C GLY A 225 14.27 -8.24 3.30
N GLU A 226 15.21 -7.78 2.47
CA GLU A 226 16.61 -7.58 2.87
C GLU A 226 16.80 -6.37 3.81
N ALA A 227 15.96 -5.33 3.71
CA ALA A 227 16.02 -4.15 4.57
C ALA A 227 15.44 -4.42 5.98
N LEU A 228 14.43 -5.31 6.08
CA LEU A 228 13.72 -5.63 7.33
C LEU A 228 14.23 -6.89 8.03
N ARG A 229 15.10 -7.69 7.37
CA ARG A 229 15.62 -8.98 7.87
C ARG A 229 14.52 -10.00 8.24
N PHE A 230 13.38 -9.93 7.55
CA PHE A 230 12.32 -10.93 7.71
C PHE A 230 12.68 -12.25 7.02
N HIS A 231 12.11 -13.34 7.54
CA HIS A 231 12.28 -14.66 6.96
C HIS A 231 11.67 -14.79 5.56
N LYS A 232 12.20 -15.72 4.77
CA LYS A 232 11.56 -16.11 3.51
C LYS A 232 10.38 -17.05 3.81
N PRO A 233 9.31 -17.06 2.98
CA PRO A 233 8.23 -18.04 3.09
C PRO A 233 8.77 -19.47 3.20
N GLY A 234 8.27 -20.24 4.16
CA GLY A 234 8.73 -21.61 4.47
C GLY A 234 9.96 -21.69 5.37
N GLU A 235 10.61 -20.57 5.70
CA GLU A 235 11.78 -20.53 6.59
C GLU A 235 11.43 -20.04 8.02
N ASN A 236 10.18 -20.24 8.46
CA ASN A 236 9.66 -19.76 9.76
C ASN A 236 10.57 -20.21 10.93
N TYR A 237 11.08 -21.44 10.87
CA TYR A 237 11.94 -22.07 11.86
C TYR A 237 13.28 -21.35 12.12
N LYS A 238 13.66 -20.37 11.28
CA LYS A 238 14.86 -19.55 11.49
C LYS A 238 14.62 -18.31 12.35
N THR A 239 13.36 -18.03 12.68
CA THR A 239 12.99 -16.79 13.38
C THR A 239 13.15 -16.92 14.90
N PRO A 240 13.47 -15.83 15.61
CA PRO A 240 13.67 -15.88 17.06
C PRO A 240 12.41 -16.33 17.81
N GLY A 241 12.56 -17.29 18.72
CA GLY A 241 11.47 -17.80 19.55
C GLY A 241 10.55 -18.81 18.85
N TYR A 242 10.79 -19.13 17.58
CA TYR A 242 10.01 -20.15 16.88
C TYR A 242 10.32 -21.55 17.41
N VAL A 243 9.29 -22.33 17.71
CA VAL A 243 9.43 -23.69 18.27
C VAL A 243 9.33 -24.70 17.14
N VAL A 244 10.34 -25.57 17.02
CA VAL A 244 10.34 -26.67 16.05
C VAL A 244 9.83 -27.93 16.75
N THR A 245 8.61 -28.33 16.41
CA THR A 245 7.99 -29.59 16.83
C THR A 245 8.30 -30.71 15.81
N PRO A 246 8.04 -31.99 16.14
CA PRO A 246 8.20 -33.09 15.19
C PRO A 246 7.40 -32.91 13.87
N ASN A 247 6.28 -32.18 13.94
CA ASN A 247 5.39 -31.93 12.80
C ASN A 247 5.72 -30.64 12.03
N THR A 248 6.64 -29.80 12.52
CA THR A 248 6.92 -28.49 11.92
C THR A 248 7.38 -28.58 10.47
N MET A 249 8.29 -29.50 10.14
CA MET A 249 8.79 -29.61 8.76
C MET A 249 7.72 -30.13 7.78
N PRO A 250 6.94 -31.19 8.12
CA PRO A 250 5.77 -31.57 7.33
C PRO A 250 4.76 -30.43 7.12
N LEU A 251 4.43 -29.69 8.19
CA LEU A 251 3.49 -28.56 8.12
C LEU A 251 4.01 -27.43 7.22
N LEU A 252 5.31 -27.13 7.28
CA LEU A 252 5.93 -26.15 6.39
C LEU A 252 5.93 -26.63 4.94
N GLN A 253 6.14 -27.91 4.68
CA GLN A 253 6.04 -28.46 3.33
C GLN A 253 4.61 -28.29 2.78
N GLN A 254 3.58 -28.67 3.54
CA GLN A 254 2.18 -28.47 3.16
C GLN A 254 1.85 -26.99 2.94
N HIS A 255 2.36 -26.11 3.81
CA HIS A 255 2.22 -24.66 3.64
C HIS A 255 2.86 -24.18 2.33
N MET A 256 4.04 -24.68 1.96
CA MET A 256 4.68 -24.32 0.70
C MET A 256 3.90 -24.82 -0.52
N GLU A 257 3.28 -26.00 -0.42
CA GLU A 257 2.41 -26.55 -1.47
C GLU A 257 1.14 -25.70 -1.66
N ILE A 258 0.55 -25.23 -0.56
CA ILE A 258 -0.66 -24.39 -0.58
C ILE A 258 -0.37 -22.99 -1.10
N THR A 259 0.78 -22.41 -0.73
CA THR A 259 1.09 -21.01 -0.99
C THR A 259 1.98 -20.79 -2.21
N GLY A 260 2.62 -21.84 -2.74
CA GLY A 260 3.64 -21.71 -3.79
C GLY A 260 4.87 -20.92 -3.34
N GLY A 261 5.08 -20.74 -2.03
CA GLY A 261 6.13 -19.89 -1.47
C GLY A 261 5.84 -18.39 -1.57
N GLN A 262 4.59 -17.98 -1.80
CA GLN A 262 4.17 -16.59 -1.86
C GLN A 262 4.14 -15.93 -0.47
N VAL A 263 4.52 -14.65 -0.38
CA VAL A 263 4.31 -13.85 0.84
C VAL A 263 2.82 -13.61 1.08
N ARG A 264 2.35 -13.78 2.32
CA ARG A 264 0.95 -13.64 2.71
C ARG A 264 0.88 -12.86 4.02
N THR A 265 0.24 -11.71 3.98
CA THR A 265 -0.02 -10.83 5.15
C THR A 265 -1.51 -10.64 5.34
N ARG A 266 -1.92 -10.01 6.44
CA ARG A 266 -3.30 -9.57 6.62
C ARG A 266 -3.38 -8.26 7.39
N PHE A 267 -4.35 -7.43 7.02
CA PHE A 267 -4.79 -6.31 7.81
C PHE A 267 -6.12 -6.69 8.48
N PRO A 268 -6.14 -6.87 9.82
CA PRO A 268 -7.33 -7.36 10.49
C PRO A 268 -8.04 -6.32 11.38
N PRO A 269 -8.75 -5.32 10.82
CA PRO A 269 -9.44 -4.31 11.60
C PRO A 269 -10.73 -4.83 12.23
N GLU A 270 -11.07 -4.32 13.42
CA GLU A 270 -12.41 -4.48 13.98
C GLU A 270 -13.42 -3.61 13.21
N PRO A 271 -14.56 -4.14 12.72
CA PRO A 271 -15.56 -3.40 11.95
C PRO A 271 -16.52 -2.60 12.84
N ASN A 272 -16.01 -2.07 13.95
CA ASN A 272 -16.78 -1.29 14.90
C ASN A 272 -16.28 0.15 15.00
N GLY A 273 -15.27 0.56 14.23
CA GLY A 273 -14.57 1.81 14.44
C GLY A 273 -14.13 2.48 13.15
N ILE A 274 -13.58 3.67 13.32
CA ILE A 274 -13.08 4.48 12.23
C ILE A 274 -11.56 4.40 12.24
N LEU A 275 -11.00 4.16 11.06
CA LEU A 275 -9.55 4.14 10.89
C LEU A 275 -8.96 5.53 11.11
N HIS A 276 -7.74 5.55 11.63
CA HIS A 276 -7.00 6.77 11.96
C HIS A 276 -5.59 6.69 11.42
N ILE A 277 -4.80 7.76 11.53
CA ILE A 277 -3.44 7.81 10.96
C ILE A 277 -2.54 6.64 11.40
N GLY A 278 -2.64 6.18 12.65
CA GLY A 278 -1.95 4.96 13.11
C GLY A 278 -2.31 3.69 12.31
N HIS A 279 -3.56 3.56 11.83
CA HIS A 279 -3.98 2.48 10.94
C HIS A 279 -3.40 2.63 9.54
N ALA A 280 -3.08 3.85 9.08
CA ALA A 280 -2.38 4.05 7.80
C ALA A 280 -1.05 3.32 7.79
N LYS A 281 -0.31 3.35 8.90
CA LYS A 281 0.95 2.58 9.07
C LYS A 281 0.69 1.09 9.00
N ALA A 282 -0.38 0.59 9.63
CA ALA A 282 -0.75 -0.82 9.58
C ALA A 282 -1.12 -1.28 8.16
N ILE A 283 -1.87 -0.47 7.42
CA ILE A 283 -2.23 -0.72 6.02
C ILE A 283 -0.99 -0.72 5.14
N ASN A 284 -0.19 0.36 5.19
CA ASN A 284 1.04 0.49 4.41
C ASN A 284 2.01 -0.66 4.70
N PHE A 285 2.09 -1.12 5.95
CA PHE A 285 2.99 -2.20 6.29
C PHE A 285 2.47 -3.55 5.80
N ASN A 286 1.22 -3.91 6.07
CA ASN A 286 0.68 -5.22 5.66
C ASN A 286 0.52 -5.33 4.14
N PHE A 287 -0.13 -4.35 3.51
CA PHE A 287 -0.34 -4.35 2.07
C PHE A 287 0.93 -4.00 1.30
N GLY A 288 1.69 -3.00 1.76
CA GLY A 288 2.94 -2.61 1.13
C GLY A 288 4.00 -3.70 1.21
N TYR A 289 4.11 -4.43 2.34
CA TYR A 289 5.05 -5.55 2.44
C TYR A 289 4.68 -6.69 1.49
N ALA A 290 3.40 -7.04 1.39
CA ALA A 290 2.93 -8.01 0.39
C ALA A 290 3.27 -7.53 -1.03
N LYS A 291 2.90 -6.30 -1.40
CA LYS A 291 3.16 -5.73 -2.72
C LYS A 291 4.66 -5.70 -3.05
N ALA A 292 5.50 -5.33 -2.09
CA ALA A 292 6.95 -5.21 -2.26
C ALA A 292 7.67 -6.55 -2.47
N ASN A 293 7.04 -7.66 -2.06
CA ASN A 293 7.62 -9.00 -2.10
C ASN A 293 6.74 -9.97 -2.91
N ASN A 294 6.00 -9.47 -3.91
CA ASN A 294 5.15 -10.27 -4.81
C ASN A 294 4.17 -11.19 -4.08
N GLY A 295 3.65 -10.71 -2.96
CA GLY A 295 2.73 -11.39 -2.08
C GLY A 295 1.29 -10.90 -2.18
N VAL A 296 0.44 -11.46 -1.33
CA VAL A 296 -0.97 -11.09 -1.18
C VAL A 296 -1.26 -10.63 0.24
N CYS A 297 -2.23 -9.73 0.39
CA CYS A 297 -2.70 -9.26 1.69
C CYS A 297 -4.21 -9.46 1.81
N PHE A 298 -4.63 -10.12 2.89
CA PHE A 298 -6.03 -10.29 3.24
C PHE A 298 -6.55 -9.05 3.97
N LEU A 299 -7.75 -8.57 3.61
CA LEU A 299 -8.52 -7.69 4.48
C LEU A 299 -9.45 -8.57 5.30
N ARG A 300 -9.07 -8.87 6.54
CA ARG A 300 -9.82 -9.79 7.41
C ARG A 300 -10.56 -9.03 8.49
N TYR A 301 -11.86 -8.83 8.35
CA TYR A 301 -12.62 -8.19 9.43
C TYR A 301 -12.59 -9.05 10.70
N ASP A 302 -12.20 -8.44 11.81
CA ASP A 302 -12.30 -9.06 13.13
C ASP A 302 -13.71 -8.88 13.68
N ASP A 303 -14.60 -9.75 13.23
CA ASP A 303 -15.98 -9.81 13.69
C ASP A 303 -16.21 -10.87 14.77
N THR A 304 -15.22 -11.09 15.64
CA THR A 304 -15.36 -12.04 16.77
C THR A 304 -16.33 -11.57 17.85
N ASN A 305 -16.75 -10.31 17.82
CA ASN A 305 -17.66 -9.74 18.79
C ASN A 305 -19.02 -9.46 18.13
N PRO A 306 -20.11 -10.14 18.53
CA PRO A 306 -21.42 -9.90 17.92
C PRO A 306 -22.00 -8.51 18.23
N GLU A 307 -21.45 -7.80 19.21
CA GLU A 307 -21.88 -6.45 19.57
C GLU A 307 -21.22 -5.38 18.68
N LYS A 308 -22.03 -4.44 18.16
CA LYS A 308 -21.61 -3.13 17.62
C LYS A 308 -21.00 -3.12 16.21
N GLU A 309 -21.49 -3.99 15.34
CA GLU A 309 -21.10 -4.01 13.93
C GLU A 309 -22.18 -3.37 13.07
N GLU A 310 -21.82 -2.29 12.37
CA GLU A 310 -22.69 -1.60 11.42
C GLU A 310 -22.03 -1.66 10.04
N GLU A 311 -22.81 -1.94 9.00
CA GLU A 311 -22.33 -2.08 7.62
C GLU A 311 -21.47 -0.88 7.16
N LYS A 312 -21.80 0.33 7.63
CA LYS A 312 -21.05 1.57 7.34
C LYS A 312 -19.57 1.51 7.72
N TYR A 313 -19.20 0.74 8.75
CA TYR A 313 -17.81 0.61 9.18
C TYR A 313 -17.04 -0.34 8.26
N PHE A 314 -17.68 -1.42 7.79
CA PHE A 314 -17.09 -2.33 6.82
C PHE A 314 -16.77 -1.57 5.52
N THR A 315 -17.75 -0.85 4.97
CA THR A 315 -17.57 -0.05 3.75
C THR A 315 -16.50 1.02 3.97
N GLY A 316 -16.60 1.80 5.06
CA GLY A 316 -15.63 2.86 5.36
C GLY A 316 -14.18 2.36 5.52
N ILE A 317 -13.97 1.19 6.14
CA ILE A 317 -12.66 0.56 6.24
C ILE A 317 -12.12 0.19 4.85
N ARG A 318 -12.94 -0.48 4.03
CA ARG A 318 -12.53 -0.88 2.67
C ARG A 318 -12.20 0.34 1.82
N ASP A 319 -13.05 1.35 1.85
CA ASP A 319 -12.87 2.59 1.10
C ASP A 319 -11.55 3.29 1.47
N MET A 320 -11.11 3.22 2.73
CA MET A 320 -9.82 3.78 3.15
C MET A 320 -8.63 2.93 2.72
N VAL A 321 -8.76 1.61 2.68
CA VAL A 321 -7.72 0.72 2.13
C VAL A 321 -7.53 1.00 0.63
N GLU A 322 -8.63 1.09 -0.11
CA GLU A 322 -8.64 1.39 -1.54
C GLU A 322 -8.16 2.81 -1.84
N TRP A 323 -8.60 3.79 -1.03
CA TRP A 323 -8.16 5.18 -1.14
C TRP A 323 -6.64 5.33 -0.97
N LEU A 324 -6.02 4.56 -0.07
CA LEU A 324 -4.55 4.52 0.08
C LEU A 324 -3.83 3.78 -1.06
N GLY A 325 -4.55 3.29 -2.07
CA GLY A 325 -3.98 2.66 -3.27
C GLY A 325 -3.73 1.15 -3.14
N TYR A 326 -4.35 0.49 -2.16
CA TYR A 326 -4.22 -0.94 -1.94
C TYR A 326 -5.51 -1.70 -2.27
N LYS A 327 -5.38 -2.86 -2.90
CA LYS A 327 -6.49 -3.77 -3.19
C LYS A 327 -6.34 -5.05 -2.36
N PRO A 328 -7.33 -5.44 -1.54
CA PRO A 328 -7.33 -6.75 -0.90
C PRO A 328 -7.30 -7.89 -1.91
N TYR A 329 -6.43 -8.87 -1.69
CA TYR A 329 -6.45 -10.13 -2.44
C TYR A 329 -7.76 -10.87 -2.21
N LYS A 330 -8.18 -10.93 -0.95
CA LYS A 330 -9.46 -11.47 -0.52
C LYS A 330 -9.94 -10.72 0.71
N VAL A 331 -11.25 -10.49 0.76
CA VAL A 331 -11.94 -10.02 1.96
C VAL A 331 -12.47 -11.24 2.69
N THR A 332 -12.05 -11.41 3.94
CA THR A 332 -12.47 -12.51 4.82
C THR A 332 -12.98 -11.96 6.14
N HIS A 333 -13.62 -12.81 6.92
CA HIS A 333 -14.13 -12.48 8.25
C HIS A 333 -13.66 -13.55 9.22
N ALA A 334 -13.38 -13.17 10.48
CA ALA A 334 -13.12 -14.15 11.53
C ALA A 334 -14.29 -15.15 11.67
N SER A 335 -15.52 -14.68 11.49
CA SER A 335 -16.73 -15.50 11.56
C SER A 335 -16.87 -16.51 10.42
N ASP A 336 -16.12 -16.38 9.32
CA ASP A 336 -16.01 -17.44 8.29
C ASP A 336 -15.42 -18.73 8.86
N TYR A 337 -14.67 -18.62 9.97
CA TYR A 337 -13.90 -19.71 10.56
C TYR A 337 -14.48 -20.23 11.88
N PHE A 338 -15.63 -19.77 12.35
CA PHE A 338 -16.20 -20.19 13.65
C PHE A 338 -16.38 -21.71 13.79
N ASP A 339 -16.79 -22.41 12.72
CA ASP A 339 -16.93 -23.86 12.76
C ASP A 339 -15.56 -24.56 13.01
N GLN A 340 -14.51 -24.12 12.31
CA GLN A 340 -13.16 -24.67 12.47
C GLN A 340 -12.53 -24.29 13.82
N LEU A 341 -12.72 -23.04 14.25
CA LEU A 341 -12.29 -22.54 15.55
C LEU A 341 -12.96 -23.31 16.69
N TYR A 342 -14.23 -23.70 16.54
CA TYR A 342 -14.91 -24.53 17.53
C TYR A 342 -14.34 -25.95 17.56
N ALA A 343 -14.10 -26.55 16.38
CA ALA A 343 -13.50 -27.87 16.28
C ALA A 343 -12.11 -27.93 16.95
N TRP A 344 -11.27 -26.91 16.74
CA TRP A 344 -9.98 -26.80 17.41
C TRP A 344 -10.09 -26.52 18.91
N ALA A 345 -11.14 -25.84 19.37
CA ALA A 345 -11.37 -25.66 20.79
C ALA A 345 -11.69 -27.00 21.48
N VAL A 346 -12.49 -27.84 20.83
CA VAL A 346 -12.78 -29.22 21.27
C VAL A 346 -11.50 -30.07 21.30
N GLU A 347 -10.68 -30.01 20.25
CA GLU A 347 -9.40 -30.72 20.19
C GLU A 347 -8.45 -30.29 21.33
N LEU A 348 -8.37 -28.99 21.65
CA LEU A 348 -7.57 -28.53 22.79
C LEU A 348 -8.04 -29.11 24.12
N ILE A 349 -9.35 -29.24 24.32
CA ILE A 349 -9.89 -29.89 25.53
C ILE A 349 -9.48 -31.37 25.55
N GLN A 350 -9.61 -32.08 24.42
CA GLN A 350 -9.23 -33.49 24.30
C GLN A 350 -7.74 -33.74 24.57
N ARG A 351 -6.88 -32.80 24.17
CA ARG A 351 -5.44 -32.83 24.47
C ARG A 351 -5.10 -32.40 25.91
N GLY A 352 -6.08 -32.03 26.73
CA GLY A 352 -5.86 -31.53 28.09
C GLY A 352 -5.27 -30.12 28.16
N HIS A 353 -5.35 -29.36 27.07
CA HIS A 353 -4.81 -28.00 26.94
C HIS A 353 -5.87 -26.90 27.09
N ALA A 354 -7.13 -27.25 27.30
CA ALA A 354 -8.18 -26.29 27.64
C ALA A 354 -9.21 -26.91 28.60
N TYR A 355 -9.89 -26.07 29.36
CA TYR A 355 -10.90 -26.48 30.32
C TYR A 355 -12.00 -25.42 30.45
N VAL A 356 -13.21 -25.83 30.83
CA VAL A 356 -14.29 -24.90 31.14
C VAL A 356 -14.08 -24.33 32.54
N CYS A 357 -14.35 -23.05 32.76
CA CYS A 357 -14.15 -22.34 34.02
C CYS A 357 -15.40 -21.55 34.39
N HIS A 358 -15.76 -21.53 35.67
CA HIS A 358 -16.90 -20.76 36.22
C HIS A 358 -16.48 -19.57 37.08
N GLN A 359 -15.18 -19.22 37.11
CA GLN A 359 -14.75 -17.96 37.71
C GLN A 359 -15.34 -16.78 36.93
N HIS A 360 -15.82 -15.79 37.65
CA HIS A 360 -16.31 -14.54 37.08
C HIS A 360 -15.14 -13.65 36.62
N VAL A 361 -15.45 -12.68 35.76
CA VAL A 361 -14.44 -11.78 35.19
C VAL A 361 -13.67 -11.02 36.27
N GLU A 362 -14.35 -10.63 37.35
CA GLU A 362 -13.78 -9.93 38.49
C GLU A 362 -12.73 -10.78 39.23
N GLU A 363 -12.92 -12.09 39.29
CA GLU A 363 -12.01 -13.03 39.96
C GLU A 363 -10.77 -13.34 39.12
N ILE A 364 -10.87 -13.19 37.79
CA ILE A 364 -9.76 -13.42 36.84
C ILE A 364 -8.97 -12.13 36.58
N LYS A 365 -9.50 -10.97 36.99
CA LYS A 365 -8.89 -9.65 36.75
C LYS A 365 -7.76 -9.37 37.75
N GLY A 366 -6.60 -8.93 37.25
CA GLY A 366 -5.46 -8.52 38.08
C GLY A 366 -4.14 -9.14 37.63
N HIS A 367 -3.05 -8.83 38.35
CA HIS A 367 -1.71 -9.37 38.06
C HIS A 367 -1.48 -10.76 38.67
N ASN A 368 -2.35 -11.22 39.58
CA ASN A 368 -2.20 -12.53 40.22
C ASN A 368 -3.57 -13.12 40.62
N PRO A 369 -4.44 -13.41 39.64
CA PRO A 369 -5.74 -14.01 39.94
C PRO A 369 -5.55 -15.39 40.62
N PRO A 370 -6.42 -15.76 41.57
CA PRO A 370 -6.37 -17.10 42.16
C PRO A 370 -6.49 -18.17 41.07
N PRO A 371 -5.75 -19.29 41.19
CA PRO A 371 -5.83 -20.37 40.22
C PRO A 371 -7.27 -20.87 40.13
N SER A 372 -7.71 -21.18 38.92
CA SER A 372 -9.07 -21.67 38.72
C SER A 372 -9.27 -22.99 39.48
N PRO A 373 -10.30 -23.09 40.34
CA PRO A 373 -10.68 -24.36 40.98
C PRO A 373 -10.98 -25.48 39.98
N TRP A 374 -11.23 -25.11 38.73
CA TRP A 374 -11.67 -25.99 37.65
C TRP A 374 -10.58 -26.34 36.64
N ARG A 375 -9.34 -25.90 36.87
CA ARG A 375 -8.21 -26.09 35.97
C ARG A 375 -7.85 -27.54 35.68
N ASP A 376 -8.10 -28.41 36.66
CA ASP A 376 -7.77 -29.83 36.62
C ASP A 376 -9.01 -30.72 36.55
N ARG A 377 -10.17 -30.16 36.15
CA ARG A 377 -11.38 -30.95 35.94
C ARG A 377 -11.17 -32.00 34.83
N PRO A 378 -11.86 -33.15 34.87
CA PRO A 378 -11.78 -34.17 33.82
C PRO A 378 -12.08 -33.63 32.42
N ILE A 379 -11.46 -34.24 31.41
CA ILE A 379 -11.62 -33.86 30.00
C ILE A 379 -13.08 -34.03 29.57
N GLU A 380 -13.71 -35.14 29.93
CA GLU A 380 -15.09 -35.46 29.59
C GLU A 380 -16.07 -34.43 30.17
N GLU A 381 -15.78 -33.92 31.37
CA GLU A 381 -16.58 -32.87 32.01
C GLU A 381 -16.45 -31.56 31.25
N SER A 382 -15.25 -31.15 30.87
CA SER A 382 -15.03 -29.94 30.07
C SER A 382 -15.73 -30.02 28.70
N LEU A 383 -15.69 -31.19 28.04
CA LEU A 383 -16.38 -31.40 26.76
C LEU A 383 -17.90 -31.26 26.90
N LEU A 384 -18.48 -31.89 27.92
CA LEU A 384 -19.91 -31.81 28.20
C LEU A 384 -20.36 -30.36 28.47
N LEU A 385 -19.58 -29.63 29.28
CA LEU A 385 -19.88 -28.25 29.64
C LEU A 385 -19.71 -27.31 28.46
N PHE A 386 -18.67 -27.46 27.65
CA PHE A 386 -18.44 -26.60 26.49
C PHE A 386 -19.52 -26.77 25.41
N GLU A 387 -19.97 -28.01 25.18
CA GLU A 387 -21.15 -28.28 24.36
C GLU A 387 -22.44 -27.70 24.98
N GLY A 388 -22.54 -27.71 26.32
CA GLY A 388 -23.59 -27.01 27.05
C GLY A 388 -23.57 -25.50 26.85
N MET A 389 -22.38 -24.87 26.84
CA MET A 389 -22.22 -23.45 26.53
C MET A 389 -22.69 -23.13 25.12
N LYS A 390 -22.31 -23.94 24.12
CA LYS A 390 -22.77 -23.81 22.72
C LYS A 390 -24.29 -23.93 22.58
N LYS A 391 -24.93 -24.75 23.41
CA LYS A 391 -26.39 -24.96 23.45
C LYS A 391 -27.15 -23.93 24.28
N GLY A 392 -26.48 -22.88 24.77
CA GLY A 392 -27.12 -21.80 25.54
C GLY A 392 -27.61 -22.23 26.93
N LYS A 393 -26.93 -23.18 27.58
CA LYS A 393 -27.33 -23.66 28.93
C LYS A 393 -26.86 -22.78 30.09
N PHE A 394 -26.05 -21.76 29.82
CA PHE A 394 -25.41 -20.90 30.82
C PHE A 394 -25.61 -19.43 30.47
N ALA A 395 -25.81 -18.55 31.44
CA ALA A 395 -25.93 -17.12 31.18
C ALA A 395 -24.57 -16.49 30.79
N GLU A 396 -24.61 -15.25 30.28
CA GLU A 396 -23.36 -14.53 29.97
C GLU A 396 -22.49 -14.39 31.23
N GLY A 397 -21.22 -14.80 31.12
CA GLY A 397 -20.25 -14.72 32.22
C GLY A 397 -20.31 -15.86 33.25
N GLU A 398 -21.25 -16.80 33.15
CA GLU A 398 -21.32 -17.97 34.05
C GLU A 398 -20.30 -19.07 33.70
N ALA A 399 -19.87 -19.12 32.45
CA ALA A 399 -18.88 -20.09 31.99
C ALA A 399 -17.99 -19.51 30.88
N THR A 400 -16.72 -19.89 30.91
CA THR A 400 -15.72 -19.55 29.88
C THR A 400 -14.89 -20.78 29.53
N LEU A 401 -14.43 -20.88 28.28
CA LEU A 401 -13.37 -21.84 27.95
C LEU A 401 -12.03 -21.14 28.13
N ARG A 402 -11.10 -21.75 28.86
CA ARG A 402 -9.75 -21.20 29.11
C ARG A 402 -8.68 -22.14 28.59
N MET A 403 -7.64 -21.57 27.98
CA MET A 403 -6.43 -22.30 27.60
C MET A 403 -5.62 -22.61 28.85
N LYS A 404 -5.05 -23.80 28.98
CA LYS A 404 -4.30 -24.24 30.16
C LYS A 404 -2.80 -23.93 29.98
N LEU A 405 -2.43 -22.66 30.20
CA LEU A 405 -1.05 -22.17 30.04
C LEU A 405 -0.77 -20.98 30.96
N VAL A 406 0.51 -20.71 31.21
CA VAL A 406 0.96 -19.48 31.87
C VAL A 406 1.71 -18.64 30.84
N MET A 407 1.26 -17.41 30.61
CA MET A 407 1.86 -16.48 29.66
C MET A 407 3.18 -15.92 30.21
N GLU A 408 4.02 -15.35 29.34
CA GLU A 408 5.31 -14.75 29.73
C GLU A 408 5.17 -13.60 30.74
N ASP A 409 4.06 -12.87 30.69
CA ASP A 409 3.73 -11.79 31.64
C ASP A 409 3.13 -12.32 32.97
N GLY A 410 3.07 -13.64 33.15
CA GLY A 410 2.51 -14.30 34.33
C GLY A 410 0.99 -14.48 34.28
N LYS A 411 0.31 -13.98 33.24
CA LYS A 411 -1.14 -14.16 33.11
C LYS A 411 -1.48 -15.65 32.95
N MET A 412 -2.27 -16.17 33.89
CA MET A 412 -2.68 -17.56 33.88
C MET A 412 -3.95 -17.79 33.06
N ASP A 413 -3.91 -18.85 32.28
CA ASP A 413 -5.01 -19.46 31.56
C ASP A 413 -5.91 -18.46 30.80
N PRO A 414 -5.43 -17.85 29.70
CA PRO A 414 -6.21 -16.89 28.93
C PRO A 414 -7.52 -17.49 28.41
N VAL A 415 -8.58 -16.68 28.38
CA VAL A 415 -9.91 -17.08 27.90
C VAL A 415 -9.87 -17.29 26.39
N ALA A 416 -10.32 -18.45 25.93
CA ALA A 416 -10.51 -18.79 24.51
C ALA A 416 -11.94 -18.50 24.03
N TYR A 417 -12.98 -18.83 24.83
CA TYR A 417 -14.39 -18.58 24.47
C TYR A 417 -15.17 -17.93 25.61
N ARG A 418 -16.11 -17.07 25.22
CA ARG A 418 -17.09 -16.40 26.09
C ARG A 418 -18.51 -16.58 25.56
N ILE A 419 -19.49 -16.51 26.45
CA ILE A 419 -20.91 -16.58 26.10
C ILE A 419 -21.43 -15.18 25.79
N LYS A 420 -22.12 -15.03 24.65
CA LYS A 420 -22.86 -13.83 24.25
C LYS A 420 -24.15 -14.23 23.56
N TYR A 421 -25.27 -13.62 23.96
CA TYR A 421 -26.59 -13.88 23.36
C TYR A 421 -27.02 -12.81 22.35
N THR A 422 -26.26 -11.73 22.22
CA THR A 422 -26.45 -10.76 21.14
C THR A 422 -26.32 -11.48 19.79
N PRO A 423 -27.31 -11.37 18.88
CA PRO A 423 -27.21 -11.95 17.54
C PRO A 423 -26.01 -11.39 16.77
N HIS A 424 -25.28 -12.27 16.07
CA HIS A 424 -24.14 -11.86 15.26
C HIS A 424 -24.57 -11.32 13.90
N HIS A 425 -23.99 -10.22 13.43
CA HIS A 425 -24.37 -9.57 12.17
C HIS A 425 -24.42 -10.55 10.96
N ARG A 426 -23.38 -11.38 10.80
CA ARG A 426 -23.31 -12.40 9.72
C ARG A 426 -23.93 -13.77 10.04
N THR A 427 -23.68 -14.32 11.23
CA THR A 427 -24.07 -15.70 11.58
C THR A 427 -25.39 -15.80 12.35
N GLY A 428 -26.05 -14.68 12.62
CA GLY A 428 -27.31 -14.60 13.36
C GLY A 428 -27.20 -15.28 14.72
N ASP A 429 -28.19 -16.11 15.03
CA ASP A 429 -28.29 -16.86 16.29
C ASP A 429 -27.68 -18.28 16.19
N LYS A 430 -26.89 -18.58 15.15
CA LYS A 430 -26.22 -19.89 15.01
C LYS A 430 -25.29 -20.19 16.19
N TRP A 431 -24.70 -19.14 16.77
CA TRP A 431 -23.74 -19.22 17.85
C TRP A 431 -24.19 -18.35 19.02
N CYS A 432 -24.00 -18.84 20.25
CA CYS A 432 -24.09 -18.03 21.48
C CYS A 432 -22.77 -18.07 22.29
N ILE A 433 -21.73 -18.66 21.71
CA ILE A 433 -20.36 -18.67 22.22
C ILE A 433 -19.45 -18.12 21.14
N TYR A 434 -18.52 -17.26 21.55
CA TYR A 434 -17.63 -16.58 20.62
C TYR A 434 -16.18 -16.68 21.07
N PRO A 435 -15.26 -16.96 20.14
CA PRO A 435 -13.85 -16.99 20.46
C PRO A 435 -13.33 -15.59 20.79
N THR A 436 -12.26 -15.52 21.58
CA THR A 436 -11.57 -14.25 21.90
C THR A 436 -10.59 -13.88 20.80
N TYR A 437 -10.15 -12.61 20.81
CA TYR A 437 -9.15 -12.09 19.88
C TYR A 437 -7.88 -12.96 19.82
N ASP A 438 -7.32 -13.29 20.99
CA ASP A 438 -6.05 -14.03 21.10
C ASP A 438 -6.15 -15.45 20.52
N TYR A 439 -7.29 -16.10 20.73
CA TYR A 439 -7.57 -17.41 20.17
C TYR A 439 -7.79 -17.34 18.65
N THR A 440 -8.58 -16.36 18.22
CA THR A 440 -9.04 -16.25 16.83
C THR A 440 -7.91 -15.88 15.89
N HIS A 441 -7.22 -14.75 16.11
CA HIS A 441 -6.29 -14.24 15.10
C HIS A 441 -5.12 -15.16 14.83
N CYS A 442 -4.63 -15.82 15.88
CA CYS A 442 -3.59 -16.83 15.77
C CYS A 442 -4.00 -18.00 14.86
N LEU A 443 -5.19 -18.54 15.08
CA LEU A 443 -5.69 -19.69 14.34
C LEU A 443 -6.19 -19.32 12.94
N CYS A 444 -6.81 -18.15 12.77
CA CYS A 444 -7.15 -17.62 11.45
C CYS A 444 -5.90 -17.39 10.60
N ASP A 445 -4.79 -16.92 11.20
CA ASP A 445 -3.52 -16.78 10.49
C ASP A 445 -2.97 -18.13 10.02
N SER A 446 -3.17 -19.18 10.83
CA SER A 446 -2.83 -20.56 10.44
C SER A 446 -3.69 -21.02 9.25
N ILE A 447 -5.01 -20.85 9.33
CA ILE A 447 -5.99 -21.23 8.28
C ILE A 447 -5.68 -20.52 6.96
N GLU A 448 -5.39 -19.22 7.00
CA GLU A 448 -5.11 -18.41 5.81
C GLU A 448 -3.67 -18.57 5.30
N HIS A 449 -2.86 -19.39 5.97
CA HIS A 449 -1.43 -19.61 5.69
C HIS A 449 -0.65 -18.30 5.62
N ILE A 450 -0.88 -17.40 6.60
CA ILE A 450 -0.17 -16.14 6.73
C ILE A 450 1.31 -16.42 6.99
N THR A 451 2.21 -15.83 6.19
CA THR A 451 3.65 -15.97 6.41
C THR A 451 4.14 -14.92 7.38
N HIS A 452 3.66 -13.68 7.24
CA HIS A 452 4.08 -12.54 8.03
C HIS A 452 2.88 -11.95 8.76
N SER A 453 2.71 -12.35 10.02
CA SER A 453 1.67 -11.84 10.91
C SER A 453 2.17 -10.56 11.58
N LEU A 454 1.95 -9.42 10.91
CA LEU A 454 2.45 -8.13 11.36
C LEU A 454 1.44 -7.46 12.30
N CYS A 455 1.86 -7.10 13.52
CA CYS A 455 1.01 -6.43 14.50
C CYS A 455 1.77 -5.35 15.27
N THR A 456 1.06 -4.58 16.09
CA THR A 456 1.71 -3.55 16.90
C THR A 456 2.35 -4.14 18.17
N LYS A 457 3.33 -3.44 18.75
CA LYS A 457 4.12 -3.90 19.92
C LYS A 457 3.29 -4.24 21.17
N GLU A 458 2.10 -3.69 21.31
CA GLU A 458 1.18 -3.99 22.41
C GLU A 458 0.81 -5.48 22.48
N PHE A 459 0.99 -6.23 21.40
CA PHE A 459 0.74 -7.66 21.33
C PHE A 459 2.00 -8.52 21.54
N GLN A 460 3.17 -7.93 21.77
CA GLN A 460 4.43 -8.66 21.91
C GLN A 460 4.40 -9.71 23.03
N ALA A 461 3.83 -9.37 24.19
CA ALA A 461 3.70 -10.28 25.32
C ALA A 461 2.81 -11.51 25.00
N ARG A 462 2.01 -11.43 23.93
CA ARG A 462 1.12 -12.51 23.49
C ARG A 462 1.78 -13.46 22.48
N ARG A 463 2.98 -13.16 21.99
CA ARG A 463 3.67 -14.00 20.99
C ARG A 463 3.94 -15.42 21.47
N SER A 464 4.30 -15.58 22.74
CA SER A 464 4.47 -16.90 23.34
C SER A 464 3.17 -17.70 23.32
N SER A 465 2.04 -17.07 23.69
CA SER A 465 0.71 -17.70 23.61
C SER A 465 0.28 -18.00 22.17
N TYR A 466 0.69 -17.16 21.22
CA TYR A 466 0.46 -17.35 19.79
C TYR A 466 1.17 -18.63 19.29
N PHE A 467 2.47 -18.76 19.53
CA PHE A 467 3.21 -19.96 19.13
C PHE A 467 2.72 -21.20 19.88
N TRP A 468 2.43 -21.07 21.18
CA TRP A 468 1.89 -22.16 21.98
C TRP A 468 0.60 -22.72 21.37
N LEU A 469 -0.33 -21.85 20.95
CA LEU A 469 -1.64 -22.28 20.47
C LEU A 469 -1.54 -23.10 19.18
N CYS A 470 -0.76 -22.64 18.20
CA CYS A 470 -0.53 -23.40 16.96
C CYS A 470 0.15 -24.75 17.24
N ASN A 471 1.17 -24.75 18.11
CA ASN A 471 1.91 -25.96 18.44
C ASN A 471 1.08 -26.97 19.24
N ALA A 472 0.23 -26.50 20.16
CA ALA A 472 -0.67 -27.36 20.94
C ALA A 472 -1.68 -28.11 20.07
N LEU A 473 -2.04 -27.53 18.92
CA LEU A 473 -2.94 -28.11 17.93
C LEU A 473 -2.24 -28.82 16.77
N ASP A 474 -0.91 -28.79 16.72
CA ASP A 474 -0.10 -29.29 15.60
C ASP A 474 -0.55 -28.72 14.24
N VAL A 475 -0.85 -27.42 14.19
CA VAL A 475 -1.21 -26.71 12.95
C VAL A 475 -0.06 -25.84 12.45
N TYR A 476 -0.13 -25.40 11.19
CA TYR A 476 0.85 -24.46 10.64
C TYR A 476 0.99 -23.23 11.55
N CYS A 477 2.22 -22.84 11.88
CA CYS A 477 2.49 -21.73 12.79
C CYS A 477 3.07 -20.52 12.03
N PRO A 478 2.29 -19.46 11.80
CA PRO A 478 2.77 -18.21 11.23
C PRO A 478 3.83 -17.54 12.10
N VAL A 479 4.70 -16.71 11.51
CA VAL A 479 5.61 -15.87 12.29
C VAL A 479 4.95 -14.53 12.59
N GLN A 480 4.85 -14.21 13.88
CA GLN A 480 4.42 -12.90 14.35
C GLN A 480 5.60 -11.92 14.44
N TRP A 481 5.41 -10.73 13.88
CA TRP A 481 6.36 -9.63 13.96
C TRP A 481 5.68 -8.37 14.48
N GLU A 482 6.33 -7.70 15.41
CA GLU A 482 5.82 -6.49 16.03
C GLU A 482 6.47 -5.22 15.49
N TYR A 483 5.67 -4.18 15.29
CA TYR A 483 6.15 -2.83 14.99
C TYR A 483 5.58 -1.80 15.95
N GLY A 484 6.29 -0.69 16.11
CA GLY A 484 5.90 0.42 16.96
C GLY A 484 4.68 1.15 16.40
N ARG A 485 3.71 1.41 17.28
CA ARG A 485 2.54 2.24 16.97
C ARG A 485 2.98 3.65 16.58
N LEU A 486 2.27 4.22 15.61
CA LEU A 486 2.37 5.62 15.21
C LEU A 486 1.29 6.43 15.92
N ASN A 487 1.74 7.42 16.69
CA ASN A 487 0.88 8.42 17.31
C ASN A 487 1.30 9.81 16.84
N LEU A 488 0.37 10.77 16.86
CA LEU A 488 0.66 12.18 16.57
C LEU A 488 0.33 13.01 17.81
N HIS A 489 1.16 14.03 18.08
CA HIS A 489 0.81 15.08 19.04
C HIS A 489 -0.44 15.83 18.57
N TYR A 490 -1.14 16.47 19.52
CA TYR A 490 -2.38 17.22 19.28
C TYR A 490 -3.53 16.36 18.70
N ALA A 491 -3.46 15.04 18.82
CA ALA A 491 -4.45 14.12 18.27
C ALA A 491 -5.04 13.23 19.34
N VAL A 492 -6.36 13.04 19.27
CA VAL A 492 -7.10 12.04 20.05
C VAL A 492 -7.77 11.09 19.05
N VAL A 493 -7.37 9.82 19.08
CA VAL A 493 -7.78 8.83 18.05
C VAL A 493 -8.66 7.70 18.59
N SER A 494 -8.94 7.70 19.90
CA SER A 494 -9.84 6.72 20.52
C SER A 494 -11.28 6.94 20.06
N LYS A 495 -11.94 5.88 19.56
CA LYS A 495 -13.37 5.91 19.15
C LYS A 495 -14.25 6.54 20.23
N ARG A 496 -14.09 6.12 21.49
CA ARG A 496 -14.91 6.61 22.62
C ARG A 496 -14.74 8.11 22.83
N LYS A 497 -13.51 8.62 22.70
CA LYS A 497 -13.21 10.04 22.89
C LYS A 497 -13.66 10.88 21.69
N ILE A 498 -13.55 10.36 20.47
CA ILE A 498 -14.08 11.03 19.27
C ILE A 498 -15.60 11.18 19.36
N ILE A 499 -16.32 10.13 19.81
CA ILE A 499 -17.77 10.22 20.04
C ILE A 499 -18.09 11.34 21.05
N GLN A 500 -17.33 11.44 22.14
CA GLN A 500 -17.50 12.52 23.12
C GLN A 500 -17.26 13.91 22.51
N LEU A 501 -16.31 14.05 21.57
CA LEU A 501 -16.07 15.33 20.88
C LEU A 501 -17.26 15.71 19.98
N VAL A 502 -17.86 14.75 19.30
CA VAL A 502 -19.05 14.95 18.46
C VAL A 502 -20.26 15.29 19.32
N GLU A 503 -20.50 14.53 20.39
CA GLU A 503 -21.61 14.76 21.33
C GLU A 503 -21.50 16.11 22.05
N ALA A 504 -20.28 16.58 22.32
CA ALA A 504 -20.03 17.89 22.90
C ALA A 504 -20.15 19.04 21.87
N GLY A 505 -20.35 18.74 20.58
CA GLY A 505 -20.39 19.74 19.51
C GLY A 505 -19.03 20.39 19.21
N ALA A 506 -17.93 19.85 19.73
CA ALA A 506 -16.58 20.38 19.49
C ALA A 506 -16.14 20.15 18.04
N VAL A 507 -16.56 19.03 17.47
CA VAL A 507 -16.36 18.65 16.06
C VAL A 507 -17.68 18.27 15.42
N ARG A 508 -17.82 18.52 14.12
CA ARG A 508 -19.10 18.30 13.41
C ARG A 508 -19.46 16.82 13.36
N ASP A 509 -18.49 16.00 12.97
CA ASP A 509 -18.61 14.55 12.87
C ASP A 509 -17.21 13.90 12.92
N TRP A 510 -17.13 12.58 12.81
CA TRP A 510 -15.86 11.84 12.79
C TRP A 510 -14.98 12.08 11.56
N ASP A 511 -15.52 12.74 10.53
CA ASP A 511 -14.80 13.18 9.33
C ASP A 511 -14.40 14.67 9.37
N ASP A 512 -14.59 15.35 10.52
CA ASP A 512 -14.20 16.74 10.71
C ASP A 512 -12.69 16.92 10.44
N PRO A 513 -12.27 17.82 9.53
CA PRO A 513 -10.88 18.01 9.12
C PRO A 513 -9.87 18.30 10.24
N ARG A 514 -10.31 18.63 11.46
CA ARG A 514 -9.43 18.82 12.63
C ARG A 514 -9.07 17.50 13.33
N LEU A 515 -9.74 16.41 12.99
CA LEU A 515 -9.43 15.07 13.49
C LEU A 515 -8.36 14.38 12.64
N PHE A 516 -7.72 13.37 13.23
CA PHE A 516 -6.71 12.52 12.56
C PHE A 516 -7.26 11.12 12.21
N THR A 517 -8.57 11.02 12.01
CA THR A 517 -9.18 9.86 11.34
C THR A 517 -8.79 9.88 9.86
N LEU A 518 -8.70 8.72 9.20
CA LEU A 518 -8.32 8.68 7.77
C LEU A 518 -9.33 9.39 6.89
N THR A 519 -10.62 9.28 7.21
CA THR A 519 -11.69 9.99 6.53
C THR A 519 -11.64 11.50 6.75
N ALA A 520 -11.31 11.97 7.96
CA ALA A 520 -11.07 13.39 8.21
C ALA A 520 -9.88 13.92 7.42
N LEU A 521 -8.76 13.19 7.36
CA LEU A 521 -7.60 13.59 6.57
C LEU A 521 -7.92 13.64 5.07
N ARG A 522 -8.68 12.67 4.56
CA ARG A 522 -9.20 12.69 3.19
C ARG A 522 -10.08 13.92 2.94
N ARG A 523 -11.03 14.20 3.84
CA ARG A 523 -11.95 15.36 3.75
C ARG A 523 -11.25 16.70 3.90
N ARG A 524 -10.22 16.77 4.75
CA ARG A 524 -9.31 17.93 4.88
C ARG A 524 -8.62 18.24 3.55
N GLY A 525 -8.41 17.22 2.72
CA GLY A 525 -7.83 17.36 1.39
C GLY A 525 -6.48 16.68 1.22
N PHE A 526 -6.05 15.83 2.17
CA PHE A 526 -4.75 15.16 2.05
C PHE A 526 -4.80 14.17 0.87
N PRO A 527 -3.77 14.13 0.01
CA PRO A 527 -3.66 13.11 -1.02
C PRO A 527 -3.16 11.78 -0.40
N PRO A 528 -3.64 10.61 -0.86
CA PRO A 528 -3.24 9.33 -0.30
C PRO A 528 -1.72 9.08 -0.43
N GLU A 529 -1.10 9.57 -1.49
CA GLU A 529 0.34 9.48 -1.72
C GLU A 529 1.13 10.16 -0.59
N ALA A 530 0.63 11.28 -0.05
CA ALA A 530 1.29 11.96 1.06
C ALA A 530 1.22 11.14 2.36
N ILE A 531 0.11 10.45 2.62
CA ILE A 531 -0.01 9.55 3.78
C ILE A 531 0.97 8.38 3.66
N ASN A 532 1.07 7.78 2.46
CA ASN A 532 1.97 6.67 2.19
C ASN A 532 3.44 7.11 2.28
N ASN A 533 3.79 8.27 1.70
CA ASN A 533 5.12 8.87 1.80
C ASN A 533 5.50 9.19 3.26
N PHE A 534 4.55 9.68 4.05
CA PHE A 534 4.76 9.89 5.48
C PHE A 534 5.08 8.58 6.18
N CYS A 535 4.28 7.53 5.96
CA CYS A 535 4.54 6.20 6.54
C CYS A 535 5.91 5.64 6.15
N ALA A 536 6.35 5.87 4.90
CA ALA A 536 7.69 5.52 4.43
C ALA A 536 8.80 6.27 5.18
N ARG A 537 8.63 7.57 5.40
CA ARG A 537 9.60 8.39 6.15
C ARG A 537 9.70 8.00 7.62
N VAL A 538 8.56 7.67 8.25
CA VAL A 538 8.55 7.15 9.63
C VAL A 538 9.30 5.82 9.70
N GLY A 539 9.15 4.99 8.66
CA GLY A 539 9.78 3.69 8.56
C GLY A 539 9.24 2.67 9.56
N VAL A 540 9.93 1.53 9.61
CA VAL A 540 9.56 0.37 10.43
C VAL A 540 10.54 0.25 11.58
N THR A 541 10.11 0.66 12.76
CA THR A 541 10.84 0.51 14.01
C THR A 541 9.95 -0.21 15.02
N VAL A 542 10.57 -0.90 15.99
CA VAL A 542 9.84 -1.56 17.09
C VAL A 542 9.43 -0.55 18.17
N ALA A 543 10.08 0.61 18.24
CA ALA A 543 9.77 1.65 19.23
C ALA A 543 8.47 2.37 18.87
N GLN A 544 7.60 2.58 19.86
CA GLN A 544 6.48 3.51 19.71
C GLN A 544 7.03 4.90 19.40
N THR A 545 6.46 5.55 18.39
CA THR A 545 6.93 6.86 17.94
C THR A 545 5.75 7.81 17.95
N THR A 546 5.89 8.91 18.70
CA THR A 546 4.98 10.05 18.62
C THR A 546 5.64 11.12 17.77
N MET A 547 4.91 11.66 16.81
CA MET A 547 5.43 12.63 15.85
C MET A 547 4.61 13.91 15.84
N GLU A 548 5.26 14.99 15.42
CA GLU A 548 4.60 16.28 15.23
C GLU A 548 3.79 16.28 13.91
N PRO A 549 2.55 16.79 13.90
CA PRO A 549 1.71 16.84 12.69
C PRO A 549 2.33 17.55 11.49
N HIS A 550 3.20 18.54 11.71
CA HIS A 550 3.82 19.31 10.61
C HIS A 550 4.68 18.42 9.67
N LEU A 551 5.21 17.30 10.17
CA LEU A 551 5.96 16.34 9.35
C LEU A 551 5.07 15.64 8.32
N LEU A 552 3.83 15.32 8.70
CA LEU A 552 2.81 14.80 7.79
C LEU A 552 2.40 15.89 6.79
N GLU A 553 2.17 17.11 7.27
CA GLU A 553 1.83 18.27 6.44
C GLU A 553 2.95 18.63 5.43
N ALA A 554 4.22 18.36 5.76
CA ALA A 554 5.33 18.49 4.82
C ALA A 554 5.20 17.53 3.63
N CYS A 555 4.89 16.26 3.88
CA CYS A 555 4.61 15.29 2.81
C CYS A 555 3.42 15.72 1.96
N VAL A 556 2.38 16.30 2.58
CA VAL A 556 1.22 16.83 1.87
C VAL A 556 1.61 17.99 0.95
N ARG A 557 2.40 18.95 1.44
CA ARG A 557 2.88 20.09 0.63
C ARG A 557 3.67 19.64 -0.59
N GLU A 558 4.56 18.67 -0.42
CA GLU A 558 5.38 18.14 -1.53
C GLU A 558 4.51 17.52 -2.62
N VAL A 559 3.55 16.66 -2.26
CA VAL A 559 2.67 16.02 -3.25
C VAL A 559 1.76 17.05 -3.93
N LEU A 560 1.18 17.98 -3.17
CA LEU A 560 0.27 18.98 -3.73
C LEU A 560 0.98 20.02 -4.60
N ASN A 561 2.25 20.32 -4.35
CA ASN A 561 3.02 21.21 -5.21
C ASN A 561 3.09 20.69 -6.66
N ASP A 562 3.17 19.38 -6.83
CA ASP A 562 3.33 18.77 -8.15
C ASP A 562 2.01 18.32 -8.76
N GLY A 563 0.98 18.11 -7.94
CA GLY A 563 -0.33 17.58 -8.33
C GLY A 563 -1.51 18.57 -8.31
N ALA A 564 -1.47 19.66 -7.53
CA ALA A 564 -2.57 20.60 -7.44
C ALA A 564 -2.42 21.77 -8.45
N PRO A 565 -3.37 21.98 -9.37
CA PRO A 565 -3.36 23.15 -10.24
C PRO A 565 -3.53 24.46 -9.46
N ARG A 566 -3.04 25.56 -10.05
CA ARG A 566 -3.07 26.88 -9.45
C ARG A 566 -4.33 27.60 -9.86
N ALA A 567 -4.96 28.27 -8.90
CA ALA A 567 -6.07 29.19 -9.12
C ALA A 567 -5.90 30.41 -8.22
N MET A 568 -6.48 31.54 -8.60
CA MET A 568 -6.52 32.72 -7.75
C MET A 568 -7.78 32.71 -6.91
N ALA A 569 -7.65 33.05 -5.63
CA ALA A 569 -8.76 33.22 -4.71
C ALA A 569 -8.44 34.37 -3.76
N VAL A 570 -9.48 35.01 -3.25
CA VAL A 570 -9.43 36.13 -2.32
C VAL A 570 -10.42 35.84 -1.19
N LEU A 571 -9.90 35.67 0.03
CA LEU A 571 -10.68 35.34 1.21
C LEU A 571 -11.37 36.56 1.80
N LYS A 572 -10.69 37.72 1.81
CA LYS A 572 -11.26 38.98 2.31
C LYS A 572 -11.25 40.02 1.18
N PRO A 573 -12.27 40.01 0.31
CA PRO A 573 -12.25 40.79 -0.92
C PRO A 573 -12.29 42.30 -0.68
N LEU A 574 -11.33 43.00 -1.28
CA LEU A 574 -11.33 44.45 -1.45
C LEU A 574 -11.56 44.76 -2.92
N ARG A 575 -12.62 45.51 -3.21
CA ARG A 575 -12.99 45.89 -4.58
C ARG A 575 -12.01 46.93 -5.12
N VAL A 576 -11.57 46.74 -6.36
CA VAL A 576 -10.67 47.65 -7.07
C VAL A 576 -11.27 48.00 -8.44
N THR A 577 -11.35 49.29 -8.74
CA THR A 577 -11.87 49.84 -10.00
C THR A 577 -10.74 50.51 -10.78
N ILE A 578 -10.48 50.01 -12.00
CA ILE A 578 -9.46 50.53 -12.92
C ILE A 578 -10.07 51.63 -13.78
N THR A 579 -9.65 52.87 -13.55
CA THR A 579 -10.27 54.05 -14.19
C THR A 579 -9.84 54.27 -15.64
N ASN A 580 -8.67 53.74 -16.04
CA ASN A 580 -8.11 53.88 -17.38
C ASN A 580 -8.03 52.55 -18.16
N PHE A 581 -9.01 51.66 -17.96
CA PHE A 581 -9.00 50.32 -18.56
C PHE A 581 -8.97 50.40 -20.12
N PRO A 582 -8.09 49.64 -20.80
CA PRO A 582 -7.73 49.89 -22.21
C PRO A 582 -8.73 49.37 -23.25
N SER A 583 -9.78 48.65 -22.83
CA SER A 583 -10.71 47.94 -23.71
C SER A 583 -12.15 48.08 -23.22
N SER A 584 -13.13 48.04 -24.13
CA SER A 584 -14.56 47.95 -23.74
C SER A 584 -15.02 46.53 -23.41
N LYS A 585 -14.18 45.51 -23.68
CA LYS A 585 -14.45 44.08 -23.42
C LYS A 585 -13.40 43.48 -22.48
N ALA A 586 -13.76 42.37 -21.84
CA ALA A 586 -12.84 41.56 -21.05
C ALA A 586 -11.61 41.14 -21.88
N ILE A 587 -10.46 41.07 -21.22
CA ILE A 587 -9.20 40.58 -21.80
C ILE A 587 -8.91 39.21 -21.20
N ASP A 588 -8.81 38.18 -22.05
CA ASP A 588 -8.45 36.83 -21.58
C ASP A 588 -6.97 36.81 -21.17
N VAL A 589 -6.71 36.55 -19.88
CA VAL A 589 -5.37 36.29 -19.36
C VAL A 589 -5.15 34.78 -19.32
N ILE A 590 -4.08 34.31 -19.96
CA ILE A 590 -3.69 32.90 -19.94
C ILE A 590 -2.80 32.67 -18.73
N VAL A 591 -3.23 31.79 -17.82
CA VAL A 591 -2.53 31.48 -16.58
C VAL A 591 -2.09 30.01 -16.62
N PRO A 592 -0.80 29.70 -16.36
CA PRO A 592 -0.33 28.33 -16.32
C PRO A 592 -0.95 27.58 -15.13
N ASN A 593 -1.39 26.34 -15.37
CA ASN A 593 -1.90 25.48 -14.29
C ASN A 593 -0.79 25.11 -13.30
N PHE A 594 0.45 25.00 -13.78
CA PHE A 594 1.64 24.65 -13.00
C PHE A 594 2.79 25.58 -13.40
N PRO A 595 3.13 26.62 -12.60
CA PRO A 595 4.15 27.60 -12.98
C PRO A 595 5.55 27.02 -13.18
N ALA A 596 5.87 25.90 -12.51
CA ALA A 596 7.15 25.21 -12.68
C ALA A 596 7.20 24.29 -13.92
N ASP A 597 6.03 23.96 -14.50
CA ASP A 597 5.91 23.04 -15.62
C ASP A 597 4.67 23.39 -16.47
N GLU A 598 4.88 24.31 -17.41
CA GLU A 598 3.84 24.80 -18.32
C GLU A 598 3.30 23.71 -19.27
N THR A 599 3.95 22.54 -19.38
CA THR A 599 3.46 21.43 -20.20
C THR A 599 2.16 20.83 -19.66
N LYS A 600 1.85 21.07 -18.38
CA LYS A 600 0.61 20.65 -17.70
C LYS A 600 -0.60 21.57 -17.99
N GLY A 601 -0.45 22.46 -18.96
CA GLY A 601 -1.55 23.24 -19.53
C GLY A 601 -1.81 24.56 -18.84
N PHE A 602 -2.84 25.25 -19.34
CA PHE A 602 -3.21 26.61 -18.98
C PHE A 602 -4.72 26.72 -18.83
N HIS A 603 -5.17 27.70 -18.05
CA HIS A 603 -6.55 28.15 -17.98
C HIS A 603 -6.65 29.63 -18.34
N ARG A 604 -7.87 30.10 -18.58
CA ARG A 604 -8.15 31.49 -18.92
C ARG A 604 -8.85 32.17 -17.75
N VAL A 605 -8.42 33.39 -17.46
CA VAL A 605 -9.00 34.26 -16.44
C VAL A 605 -9.43 35.57 -17.10
N PRO A 606 -10.69 36.00 -16.97
CA PRO A 606 -11.15 37.24 -17.58
C PRO A 606 -10.62 38.45 -16.80
N PHE A 607 -9.92 39.37 -17.45
CA PHE A 607 -9.52 40.66 -16.87
C PHE A 607 -10.50 41.76 -17.28
N LEU A 608 -11.12 42.38 -16.28
CA LEU A 608 -12.16 43.41 -16.43
C LEU A 608 -11.78 44.70 -15.67
N PRO A 609 -12.52 45.82 -15.88
CA PRO A 609 -12.28 47.06 -15.15
C PRO A 609 -12.45 46.94 -13.62
N THR A 610 -13.25 45.97 -13.16
CA THR A 610 -13.43 45.70 -11.73
C THR A 610 -12.79 44.38 -11.38
N ILE A 611 -11.86 44.41 -10.42
CA ILE A 611 -11.20 43.24 -9.86
C ILE A 611 -11.30 43.26 -8.33
N TYR A 612 -10.97 42.14 -7.70
CA TYR A 612 -10.89 42.01 -6.25
C TYR A 612 -9.51 41.51 -5.86
N ILE A 613 -8.98 42.07 -4.79
CA ILE A 613 -7.70 41.69 -4.19
C ILE A 613 -7.89 41.38 -2.69
N GLU A 614 -6.91 40.77 -2.06
CA GLU A 614 -6.95 40.61 -0.60
C GLU A 614 -6.87 41.96 0.09
N HIS A 615 -7.76 42.18 1.06
CA HIS A 615 -7.74 43.39 1.89
C HIS A 615 -6.39 43.58 2.60
N THR A 616 -5.68 42.49 2.93
CA THR A 616 -4.36 42.56 3.58
C THR A 616 -3.23 43.04 2.67
N ASP A 617 -3.42 43.04 1.36
CA ASP A 617 -2.43 43.57 0.40
C ASP A 617 -2.45 45.09 0.30
N PHE A 618 -3.45 45.74 0.92
CA PHE A 618 -3.54 47.18 1.04
C PHE A 618 -3.43 47.60 2.51
N LYS A 619 -2.67 48.68 2.76
CA LYS A 619 -2.52 49.27 4.09
C LYS A 619 -2.59 50.78 4.01
N GLU A 620 -3.56 51.36 4.70
CA GLU A 620 -3.64 52.81 4.90
C GLU A 620 -2.79 53.24 6.10
N ASN A 621 -2.26 54.47 6.06
CA ASN A 621 -1.54 55.06 7.20
C ASN A 621 -2.48 55.72 8.24
N ALA A 622 -3.78 55.81 7.96
CA ALA A 622 -4.80 56.46 8.78
C ALA A 622 -5.92 55.49 9.18
N SER A 623 -6.71 55.85 10.21
CA SER A 623 -7.67 54.97 10.91
C SER A 623 -9.05 54.82 10.23
N GLY A 624 -9.07 54.67 8.89
CA GLY A 624 -10.29 54.41 8.11
C GLY A 624 -10.47 52.93 7.75
N GLN A 625 -11.72 52.49 7.58
CA GLN A 625 -12.03 51.21 6.93
C GLN A 625 -12.18 51.44 5.43
N VAL A 626 -11.26 50.91 4.63
CA VAL A 626 -11.28 51.07 3.17
C VAL A 626 -12.18 50.02 2.54
N THR A 627 -13.15 50.47 1.74
CA THR A 627 -14.15 49.60 1.09
C THR A 627 -13.91 49.42 -0.41
N GLU A 628 -13.28 50.38 -1.07
CA GLU A 628 -13.00 50.36 -2.51
C GLU A 628 -11.71 51.13 -2.82
N LEU A 629 -10.98 50.68 -3.83
CA LEU A 629 -9.79 51.35 -4.37
C LEU A 629 -10.04 51.76 -5.82
N GLU A 630 -9.72 52.99 -6.17
CA GLU A 630 -9.62 53.43 -7.57
C GLU A 630 -8.15 53.46 -7.98
N VAL A 631 -7.82 52.79 -9.09
CA VAL A 631 -6.44 52.66 -9.57
C VAL A 631 -6.33 52.96 -11.06
N THR A 632 -5.11 53.21 -11.51
CA THR A 632 -4.75 53.27 -12.93
C THR A 632 -3.82 52.12 -13.26
N CYS A 633 -4.01 51.46 -14.41
CA CYS A 633 -3.13 50.39 -14.89
C CYS A 633 -2.20 50.86 -16.02
N SER A 634 -1.00 50.28 -16.09
CA SER A 634 -0.04 50.46 -17.18
C SER A 634 0.60 49.11 -17.54
N LYS A 635 1.10 48.96 -18.76
CA LYS A 635 1.87 47.75 -19.13
C LYS A 635 3.17 47.70 -18.33
N SER A 636 3.55 46.50 -17.89
CA SER A 636 4.76 46.26 -17.08
C SER A 636 6.02 46.84 -17.69
N ASP A 637 6.12 46.81 -19.02
CA ASP A 637 7.31 47.18 -19.79
C ASP A 637 7.50 48.70 -19.84
N ALA A 638 6.44 49.46 -19.51
CA ALA A 638 6.39 50.91 -19.54
C ALA A 638 6.41 51.54 -18.13
N SER A 639 6.50 50.73 -17.07
CA SER A 639 6.43 51.17 -15.67
C SER A 639 7.67 50.78 -14.87
N GLU A 640 7.91 51.47 -13.76
CA GLU A 640 8.91 51.04 -12.77
C GLU A 640 8.62 49.61 -12.28
N LYS A 641 9.68 48.87 -11.97
CA LYS A 641 9.56 47.49 -11.48
C LYS A 641 8.71 47.48 -10.20
N PRO A 642 7.61 46.70 -10.14
CA PRO A 642 6.74 46.68 -8.97
C PRO A 642 7.45 46.11 -7.74
N LYS A 643 7.04 46.54 -6.55
CA LYS A 643 7.57 46.04 -5.27
C LYS A 643 7.25 44.56 -5.05
N ALA A 644 6.06 44.15 -5.46
CA ALA A 644 5.57 42.78 -5.35
C ALA A 644 4.48 42.51 -6.40
N PHE A 645 4.28 41.25 -6.73
CA PHE A 645 3.13 40.77 -7.49
C PHE A 645 2.12 40.15 -6.52
N ILE A 646 0.84 40.51 -6.68
CA ILE A 646 -0.26 40.00 -5.88
C ILE A 646 -1.23 39.24 -6.78
N HIS A 647 -2.04 38.35 -6.19
CA HIS A 647 -3.13 37.70 -6.91
C HIS A 647 -4.35 38.62 -6.95
N TRP A 648 -5.24 38.36 -7.89
CA TRP A 648 -6.51 39.08 -8.04
C TRP A 648 -7.54 38.14 -8.64
N VAL A 649 -8.82 38.46 -8.47
CA VAL A 649 -9.91 37.77 -9.16
C VAL A 649 -10.81 38.78 -9.84
N SER A 650 -11.46 38.37 -10.93
CA SER A 650 -12.31 39.19 -11.77
C SER A 650 -13.41 38.30 -12.32
N GLU A 651 -14.63 38.82 -12.36
CA GLU A 651 -15.83 37.99 -12.56
C GLU A 651 -15.82 36.71 -11.70
N PRO A 652 -15.56 36.81 -10.38
CA PRO A 652 -15.30 35.64 -9.55
C PRO A 652 -16.56 34.84 -9.26
N LEU A 653 -16.35 33.57 -8.90
CA LEU A 653 -17.34 32.74 -8.24
C LEU A 653 -17.29 32.98 -6.73
N GLN A 654 -18.45 33.05 -6.08
CA GLN A 654 -18.54 33.09 -4.62
C GLN A 654 -18.43 31.68 -4.04
N CYS A 655 -17.67 31.54 -2.95
CA CYS A 655 -17.46 30.26 -2.28
C CYS A 655 -17.28 30.41 -0.76
N GLU A 656 -17.58 29.34 -0.04
CA GLU A 656 -17.26 29.21 1.38
C GLU A 656 -15.85 28.62 1.53
N VAL A 657 -15.02 29.24 2.36
CA VAL A 657 -13.68 28.72 2.69
C VAL A 657 -13.59 28.46 4.20
N ARG A 658 -13.22 27.22 4.55
CA ARG A 658 -13.04 26.77 5.94
C ARG A 658 -11.56 26.69 6.28
N ILE A 659 -11.16 27.48 7.25
CA ILE A 659 -9.80 27.57 7.75
C ILE A 659 -9.70 26.85 9.09
N TYR A 660 -8.88 25.81 9.15
CA TYR A 660 -8.71 24.97 10.34
C TYR A 660 -7.41 25.28 11.07
N GLU A 661 -7.46 25.29 12.40
CA GLU A 661 -6.32 25.32 13.32
C GLU A 661 -6.33 24.06 14.20
N ARG A 662 -5.29 23.88 15.03
CA ARG A 662 -5.19 22.73 15.95
C ARG A 662 -6.42 22.66 16.86
N LEU A 663 -7.01 21.46 16.99
CA LEU A 663 -8.19 21.23 17.85
C LEU A 663 -7.86 21.33 19.33
N PHE A 664 -6.66 20.89 19.71
CA PHE A 664 -6.17 20.87 21.08
C PHE A 664 -5.05 21.90 21.24
N ARG A 665 -4.98 22.53 22.41
CA ARG A 665 -3.95 23.54 22.72
C ARG A 665 -2.63 22.88 23.11
N HIS A 666 -2.69 21.75 23.82
CA HIS A 666 -1.50 21.04 24.30
C HIS A 666 -1.08 19.88 23.40
N LYS A 667 0.22 19.54 23.46
CA LYS A 667 0.81 18.44 22.67
C LYS A 667 0.21 17.10 23.03
N ASN A 668 -0.06 16.88 24.32
CA ASN A 668 -0.60 15.63 24.83
C ASN A 668 -1.94 15.89 25.53
N PRO A 669 -3.03 16.08 24.78
CA PRO A 669 -4.33 16.47 25.35
C PRO A 669 -4.93 15.39 26.27
N GLU A 670 -4.46 14.14 26.18
CA GLU A 670 -4.88 13.03 27.03
C GLU A 670 -4.05 12.89 28.32
N ASP A 671 -2.96 13.64 28.47
CA ASP A 671 -2.09 13.57 29.63
C ASP A 671 -2.68 14.39 30.80
N PRO A 672 -3.05 13.75 31.93
CA PRO A 672 -3.61 14.45 33.08
C PRO A 672 -2.64 15.45 33.73
N SER A 673 -1.33 15.35 33.48
CA SER A 673 -0.34 16.30 33.97
C SER A 673 -0.32 17.60 33.18
N GLU A 674 -0.57 17.55 31.87
CA GLU A 674 -0.74 18.73 31.01
C GLU A 674 -2.17 19.28 31.09
N VAL A 675 -3.17 18.39 31.17
CA VAL A 675 -4.60 18.72 31.13
C VAL A 675 -5.34 18.11 32.32
N PRO A 676 -5.24 18.71 33.54
CA PRO A 676 -5.88 18.16 34.74
C PRO A 676 -7.41 18.09 34.68
N GLY A 677 -8.03 18.97 33.89
CA GLY A 677 -9.48 19.00 33.66
C GLY A 677 -9.99 17.93 32.67
N GLY A 678 -9.09 17.08 32.15
CA GLY A 678 -9.37 16.12 31.10
C GLY A 678 -9.40 16.75 29.70
N PHE A 679 -9.24 15.92 28.68
CA PHE A 679 -8.98 16.36 27.30
C PHE A 679 -10.01 17.32 26.69
N LEU A 680 -11.28 17.28 27.14
CA LEU A 680 -12.32 18.21 26.66
C LEU A 680 -12.07 19.65 27.13
N SER A 681 -11.36 19.85 28.25
CA SER A 681 -10.99 21.18 28.73
C SER A 681 -9.87 21.82 27.90
N ASP A 682 -9.20 21.04 27.03
CA ASP A 682 -8.08 21.49 26.20
C ASP A 682 -8.50 21.93 24.78
N LEU A 683 -9.80 22.01 24.52
CA LEU A 683 -10.31 22.38 23.20
C LEU A 683 -9.95 23.83 22.84
N ASN A 684 -9.47 24.01 21.62
CA ASN A 684 -9.27 25.30 21.01
C ASN A 684 -10.57 25.78 20.34
N LEU A 685 -11.19 26.81 20.92
CA LEU A 685 -12.44 27.40 20.40
C LEU A 685 -12.23 28.12 19.06
N ASP A 686 -11.01 28.58 18.76
CA ASP A 686 -10.66 29.25 17.51
C ASP A 686 -10.16 28.25 16.45
N SER A 687 -10.46 26.95 16.61
CA SER A 687 -9.96 25.89 15.73
C SER A 687 -10.59 25.85 14.33
N LEU A 688 -11.68 26.58 14.12
CA LEU A 688 -12.37 26.70 12.82
C LEU A 688 -12.79 28.15 12.59
N SER A 689 -12.39 28.71 11.46
CA SER A 689 -12.86 29.98 10.93
C SER A 689 -13.53 29.75 9.58
N VAL A 690 -14.80 30.14 9.45
CA VAL A 690 -15.58 29.99 8.21
C VAL A 690 -15.68 31.35 7.54
N ILE A 691 -15.36 31.40 6.25
CA ILE A 691 -15.40 32.60 5.42
C ILE A 691 -16.44 32.35 4.33
N GLU A 692 -17.61 32.96 4.44
CA GLU A 692 -18.76 32.67 3.55
C GLU A 692 -18.70 33.42 2.21
N ASP A 693 -18.05 34.59 2.18
CA ASP A 693 -18.04 35.51 1.03
C ASP A 693 -16.67 35.55 0.32
N ALA A 694 -15.94 34.44 0.35
CA ALA A 694 -14.67 34.35 -0.39
C ALA A 694 -14.94 34.29 -1.90
N LEU A 695 -14.02 34.85 -2.68
CA LEU A 695 -14.11 34.94 -4.13
C LEU A 695 -13.01 34.08 -4.76
N VAL A 696 -13.37 33.26 -5.74
CA VAL A 696 -12.42 32.37 -6.45
C VAL A 696 -12.56 32.56 -7.96
N ASP A 697 -11.45 32.38 -8.67
CA ASP A 697 -11.40 32.44 -10.12
C ASP A 697 -12.34 31.41 -10.79
N CYS A 698 -12.87 31.77 -11.96
CA CYS A 698 -13.78 30.96 -12.75
C CYS A 698 -13.19 29.60 -13.21
N SER A 699 -11.86 29.44 -13.21
CA SER A 699 -11.20 28.17 -13.56
C SER A 699 -11.58 27.00 -12.65
N VAL A 700 -12.06 27.26 -11.43
CA VAL A 700 -12.54 26.22 -10.52
C VAL A 700 -14.00 25.80 -10.78
N SER A 701 -14.65 26.40 -11.77
CA SER A 701 -16.02 26.04 -12.16
C SER A 701 -16.10 24.57 -12.55
N GLY A 702 -17.05 23.84 -11.96
CA GLY A 702 -17.23 22.41 -12.20
C GLY A 702 -16.26 21.51 -11.42
N ALA A 703 -15.44 22.04 -10.51
CA ALA A 703 -14.63 21.24 -9.61
C ALA A 703 -15.51 20.30 -8.76
N LYS A 704 -15.05 19.07 -8.60
CA LYS A 704 -15.76 17.99 -7.90
C LYS A 704 -15.22 17.84 -6.47
N PRO A 705 -16.00 17.26 -5.55
CA PRO A 705 -15.52 16.92 -4.22
C PRO A 705 -14.17 16.19 -4.27
N PHE A 706 -13.26 16.59 -3.37
CA PHE A 706 -11.88 16.14 -3.25
C PHE A 706 -10.88 16.64 -4.30
N ASP A 707 -11.32 17.39 -5.32
CA ASP A 707 -10.40 18.14 -6.19
C ASP A 707 -9.56 19.10 -5.34
N LYS A 708 -8.32 19.36 -5.79
CA LYS A 708 -7.30 20.07 -5.01
C LYS A 708 -6.74 21.21 -5.81
N PHE A 709 -6.53 22.35 -5.16
CA PHE A 709 -6.01 23.56 -5.77
C PHE A 709 -4.95 24.17 -4.87
N GLN A 710 -3.94 24.78 -5.48
CA GLN A 710 -3.15 25.79 -4.80
C GLN A 710 -3.83 27.14 -5.05
N PHE A 711 -4.38 27.75 -4.00
CA PHE A 711 -4.80 29.15 -4.08
C PHE A 711 -3.58 30.04 -3.90
N GLU A 712 -3.30 30.82 -4.92
CA GLU A 712 -2.06 31.59 -5.04
C GLU A 712 -1.80 32.45 -3.81
N ARG A 713 -0.60 32.34 -3.22
CA ARG A 713 -0.16 33.02 -1.98
C ARG A 713 -0.91 32.64 -0.70
N LEU A 714 -1.98 31.85 -0.75
CA LEU A 714 -2.80 31.51 0.41
C LEU A 714 -2.46 30.13 0.99
N GLY A 715 -2.39 29.10 0.15
CA GLY A 715 -2.24 27.73 0.62
C GLY A 715 -2.80 26.70 -0.35
N TYR A 716 -2.85 25.46 0.12
CA TYR A 716 -3.52 24.38 -0.59
C TYR A 716 -4.91 24.16 -0.03
N PHE A 717 -5.86 23.98 -0.93
CA PHE A 717 -7.28 23.83 -0.63
C PHE A 717 -7.83 22.62 -1.35
N SER A 718 -8.90 22.04 -0.80
CA SER A 718 -9.63 20.95 -1.43
C SER A 718 -11.13 21.19 -1.37
N VAL A 719 -11.83 20.80 -2.43
CA VAL A 719 -13.28 20.90 -2.52
C VAL A 719 -13.90 19.96 -1.48
N ASP A 720 -14.66 20.52 -0.55
CA ASP A 720 -15.34 19.77 0.51
C ASP A 720 -16.57 19.03 -0.07
N PRO A 721 -16.92 17.83 0.45
CA PRO A 721 -18.12 17.10 0.05
C PRO A 721 -19.44 17.84 0.23
N ASP A 722 -19.51 18.91 1.03
CA ASP A 722 -20.70 19.77 1.15
C ASP A 722 -20.88 20.68 -0.08
N SER A 723 -19.92 20.69 -1.02
CA SER A 723 -20.03 21.46 -2.27
C SER A 723 -21.13 20.93 -3.17
N THR A 724 -21.86 21.85 -3.78
CA THR A 724 -22.93 21.59 -4.75
C THR A 724 -22.73 22.47 -5.98
N GLU A 725 -23.50 22.25 -7.05
CA GLU A 725 -23.46 23.10 -8.25
C GLU A 725 -23.73 24.59 -7.96
N ARG A 726 -24.42 24.90 -6.85
CA ARG A 726 -24.78 26.27 -6.47
C ARG A 726 -23.90 26.87 -5.38
N LYS A 727 -23.17 26.04 -4.63
CA LYS A 727 -22.38 26.45 -3.48
C LYS A 727 -21.07 25.68 -3.47
N LEU A 728 -19.98 26.36 -3.77
CA LEU A 728 -18.64 25.81 -3.66
C LEU A 728 -18.14 25.97 -2.22
N VAL A 729 -17.58 24.90 -1.66
CA VAL A 729 -17.02 24.87 -0.31
C VAL A 729 -15.59 24.32 -0.39
N PHE A 730 -14.63 25.06 0.14
CA PHE A 730 -13.23 24.65 0.18
C PHE A 730 -12.71 24.52 1.60
N ASN A 731 -11.97 23.45 1.87
CA ASN A 731 -11.20 23.27 3.10
C ASN A 731 -9.76 23.69 2.88
N ARG A 732 -9.17 24.47 3.79
CA ARG A 732 -7.71 24.66 3.81
C ARG A 732 -7.04 23.35 4.23
N THR A 733 -6.34 22.73 3.30
CA THR A 733 -5.57 21.50 3.52
C THR A 733 -4.34 21.78 4.38
N VAL A 734 -3.46 22.67 3.89
CA VAL A 734 -2.20 23.05 4.52
C VAL A 734 -1.73 24.41 3.97
N THR A 735 -0.96 25.16 4.74
CA THR A 735 -0.32 26.41 4.31
C THR A 735 0.83 26.14 3.32
N LEU A 736 1.29 27.17 2.59
CA LEU A 736 2.40 27.02 1.64
C LEU A 736 3.75 26.73 2.34
N LYS A 737 3.93 27.30 3.53
CA LYS A 737 5.12 27.16 4.37
C LYS A 737 4.70 26.89 5.80
N GLU A 738 5.60 26.28 6.57
CA GLU A 738 5.43 26.18 8.02
C GLU A 738 5.50 27.58 8.64
N ASP A 739 4.62 27.84 9.60
CA ASP A 739 4.63 29.07 10.38
C ASP A 739 5.59 28.89 11.57
N PRO A 740 6.73 29.62 11.64
CA PRO A 740 7.67 29.50 12.74
C PRO A 740 7.05 29.84 14.10
N GLY A 741 5.98 30.66 14.12
CA GLY A 741 5.29 31.06 15.35
C GLY A 741 4.32 30.02 15.91
N LYS A 742 4.09 28.91 15.17
CA LYS A 742 3.22 27.80 15.59
C LYS A 742 3.98 26.50 15.92
N MET A 743 5.32 26.55 15.98
CA MET A 743 6.17 25.44 16.43
C MET A 743 6.03 25.16 17.93
#